data_AF-A0A0C9LYQ4-F1
#
_entry.id   AF-A0A0C9LYQ4-F1
#
_cell.length_a   1.000
_cell.length_b   1.000
_cell.length_c   1.000
_cell.angle_alpha   90.00
_cell.angle_beta   90.00
_cell.angle_gamma   90.00
#
_symmetry.space_group_name_H-M   'P 1'
#
loop_
_entity.id
_entity.type
_entity.pdbx_description
1 polymer ?
#
loop_
_entity_poly.entity_id
_entity_poly.type
_entity_poly.pdbx_seq_one_letter_code
_entity_poly.pdbx_strand_id
1 'polypeptide(L)'
;MASTAHVFTGFWVNHMRNSALGLTLTLHTRYAGFLTSALTFVVTMFTSQMWVICAFIAHQLCSTTLNKDAMHHQTQAILANHRSVWGTAAVFTKQLMRWRNEGINKPKRRALSWSLLVVVLGSIFSSASIFTGFITSSTGSTRLLTTSGLCGYSVLTSSSSINDLNSEAFGTLNNSIQGAEYAKRCCSSPGFVLGCDNYVRQCIDFTKNINATCPFPGLCYFGDTAAVSIDTGLIDSRDDLGINTWGFERVFFQKVTTCAPLHLANFVEALNSTVANGTHRDEFFMGTAYDSSVTFAYETVTDQLDVGYAVTPVLAQNKAASNWIPLPEFNKTDGDVTAIFITAGNVKSDAMIFDPVFNFTLDGGNGSLPGGTAPLYYLAHEVSVIGCVEQYRVCQPNNGICTPFDGAAQLLANAGSMEDSLDWNLMQIHIIGRLANAAQQMLLYNIISGRGDSALQATGSLSELLQAPLPNDQWINEVTAWSRTGTAILSQNILDYVSPAPDKFNGSTVEQPDAISKQMCGKQLTDNTSNTVSFSVLGGIIILAVGIFVTLLAFALPRITGWVQKKWFPDRFAYKHYAWKMEDVLHVQMQMYQGLGMGGEWVDGLETVPKTQGPEVFGGWAGVDAAHPSLFLRHGRELRECERCRQRPDPAQPIVGVPGGHVPGGNAPGGNAPGGNAAGGNAAGGNVQGGNMLGGQVPGGNAPAIHAPVADGRRGNQQAADEAVGIESEEDSDDANKAIRTDYYHQRMSANSTLQGLRPLSGTSSAATRFGSSSSGEGSSRATSVPHGSQGPGQPYHRVSEYH
;
A
#
# COMPACT_ATOMS: atom_id res chain seq x y z
N MET A 1 1.19 -22.13 23.09
CA MET A 1 0.26 -21.85 21.97
C MET A 1 1.08 -21.25 20.85
N ALA A 2 0.83 -21.61 19.59
CA ALA A 2 1.58 -21.03 18.49
C ALA A 2 1.27 -19.53 18.35
N SER A 3 2.30 -18.70 18.21
CA SER A 3 2.13 -17.27 17.95
C SER A 3 1.81 -17.09 16.47
N THR A 4 0.57 -16.71 16.16
CA THR A 4 0.16 -16.38 14.79
C THR A 4 -0.10 -14.89 14.68
N ALA A 5 0.85 -14.18 14.05
CA ALA A 5 0.61 -12.81 13.65
C ALA A 5 -0.54 -12.78 12.64
N HIS A 6 -1.42 -11.80 12.79
CA HIS A 6 -2.58 -11.60 11.94
C HIS A 6 -2.77 -10.11 11.69
N VAL A 7 -3.44 -9.77 10.60
CA VAL A 7 -3.77 -8.38 10.30
C VAL A 7 -4.75 -7.87 11.35
N PHE A 8 -4.38 -6.76 12.00
CA PHE A 8 -5.20 -6.07 12.97
C PHE A 8 -6.47 -5.51 12.29
N THR A 9 -7.63 -5.81 12.87
CA THR A 9 -8.91 -5.23 12.44
C THR A 9 -9.43 -4.26 13.49
N GLY A 10 -9.75 -3.03 13.06
CA GLY A 10 -10.09 -1.92 13.93
C GLY A 10 -9.47 -0.61 13.47
N PHE A 11 -9.51 0.39 14.33
CA PHE A 11 -8.92 1.71 14.10
C PHE A 11 -7.44 1.73 14.54
N TRP A 12 -6.57 2.24 13.67
CA TRP A 12 -5.15 2.44 13.93
C TRP A 12 -4.62 3.65 13.14
N VAL A 13 -3.36 4.03 13.37
CA VAL A 13 -2.72 5.14 12.66
C VAL A 13 -1.51 4.63 11.89
N ASN A 14 -1.51 4.78 10.57
CA ASN A 14 -0.33 4.59 9.74
C ASN A 14 0.57 5.83 9.86
N HIS A 15 1.70 5.68 10.56
CA HIS A 15 2.64 6.78 10.80
C HIS A 15 3.59 7.10 9.64
N MET A 16 3.60 6.31 8.55
CA MET A 16 4.20 6.74 7.27
C MET A 16 3.54 8.01 6.72
N ARG A 17 2.35 8.34 7.24
CA ARG A 17 1.54 9.50 6.86
C ARG A 17 1.36 10.42 8.05
N ASN A 18 1.08 11.69 7.78
CA ASN A 18 0.68 12.65 8.81
C ASN A 18 -0.52 12.13 9.60
N SER A 19 -0.57 12.37 10.91
CA SER A 19 -1.54 11.76 11.85
C SER A 19 -3.00 11.76 11.37
N ALA A 20 -3.48 12.85 10.79
CA ALA A 20 -4.84 12.95 10.24
C ALA A 20 -5.06 12.12 8.96
N LEU A 21 -4.04 11.97 8.10
CA LEU A 21 -4.08 11.17 6.87
C LEU A 21 -3.77 9.67 7.12
N GLY A 22 -3.12 9.37 8.24
CA GLY A 22 -2.77 8.02 8.68
C GLY A 22 -3.91 7.28 9.39
N LEU A 23 -4.93 7.98 9.89
CA LEU A 23 -6.04 7.36 10.62
C LEU A 23 -6.82 6.41 9.71
N THR A 24 -6.71 5.12 10.01
CA THR A 24 -7.10 4.00 9.16
C THR A 24 -8.03 3.06 9.92
N LEU A 25 -9.07 2.57 9.23
CA LEU A 25 -9.94 1.50 9.70
C LEU A 25 -9.71 0.27 8.84
N THR A 26 -9.16 -0.82 9.41
CA THR A 26 -9.02 -2.11 8.71
C THR A 26 -10.14 -3.05 9.10
N LEU A 27 -10.79 -3.67 8.11
CA LEU A 27 -11.89 -4.62 8.30
C LEU A 27 -11.67 -5.88 7.46
N HIS A 28 -12.19 -7.02 7.93
CA HIS A 28 -12.30 -8.23 7.12
C HIS A 28 -13.19 -7.97 5.89
N THR A 29 -12.87 -8.56 4.74
CA THR A 29 -13.56 -8.35 3.43
C THR A 29 -15.09 -8.36 3.52
N ARG A 30 -15.68 -9.31 4.25
CA ARG A 30 -17.12 -9.39 4.53
C ARG A 30 -17.70 -8.10 5.14
N TYR A 31 -17.07 -7.56 6.18
CA TYR A 31 -17.53 -6.33 6.84
C TYR A 31 -17.19 -5.07 6.02
N ALA A 32 -16.05 -5.08 5.32
CA ALA A 32 -15.68 -4.05 4.36
C ALA A 32 -16.74 -3.90 3.24
N GLY A 33 -17.31 -5.02 2.75
CA GLY A 33 -18.39 -5.02 1.78
C GLY A 33 -19.67 -4.35 2.28
N PHE A 34 -20.08 -4.63 3.53
CA PHE A 34 -21.21 -3.94 4.16
C PHE A 34 -20.98 -2.43 4.32
N LEU A 35 -19.80 -2.02 4.81
CA LEU A 35 -19.45 -0.60 4.98
C LEU A 35 -19.43 0.14 3.63
N THR A 36 -18.82 -0.45 2.60
CA THR A 36 -18.77 0.11 1.24
C THR A 36 -20.17 0.26 0.65
N SER A 37 -21.05 -0.72 0.88
CA SER A 37 -22.44 -0.67 0.41
C SER A 37 -23.24 0.43 1.11
N ALA A 38 -23.10 0.55 2.44
CA ALA A 38 -23.75 1.60 3.22
C ALA A 38 -23.29 3.00 2.80
N LEU A 39 -21.98 3.20 2.62
CA LEU A 39 -21.42 4.47 2.13
C LEU A 39 -21.93 4.80 0.72
N THR A 40 -21.95 3.83 -0.19
CA THR A 40 -22.46 4.02 -1.57
C THR A 40 -23.94 4.44 -1.57
N PHE A 41 -24.76 3.83 -0.71
CA PHE A 41 -26.16 4.21 -0.53
C PHE A 41 -26.30 5.65 -0.01
N VAL A 42 -25.54 6.00 1.04
CA VAL A 42 -25.54 7.33 1.65
C VAL A 42 -25.08 8.41 0.65
N VAL A 43 -24.02 8.16 -0.12
CA VAL A 43 -23.58 9.08 -1.19
C VAL A 43 -24.65 9.24 -2.26
N THR A 44 -25.34 8.15 -2.64
CA THR A 44 -26.45 8.21 -3.60
C THR A 44 -27.62 9.06 -3.08
N MET A 45 -27.91 9.03 -1.77
CA MET A 45 -28.88 9.94 -1.14
C MET A 45 -28.40 11.41 -1.22
N PHE A 46 -27.15 11.71 -0.88
CA PHE A 46 -26.61 13.07 -0.96
C PHE A 46 -26.64 13.62 -2.39
N THR A 47 -26.30 12.78 -3.36
CA THR A 47 -26.40 13.09 -4.79
C THR A 47 -27.83 13.46 -5.21
N SER A 48 -28.87 12.82 -4.66
CA SER A 48 -30.27 13.21 -4.92
C SER A 48 -30.60 14.62 -4.38
N GLN A 49 -29.98 15.04 -3.27
CA GLN A 49 -30.17 16.39 -2.70
C GLN A 49 -29.40 17.45 -3.50
N MET A 50 -28.22 17.12 -4.02
CA MET A 50 -27.49 17.99 -4.95
C MET A 50 -28.33 18.30 -6.19
N TRP A 51 -29.07 17.32 -6.71
CA TRP A 51 -30.01 17.55 -7.81
C TRP A 51 -31.14 18.53 -7.44
N VAL A 52 -31.72 18.44 -6.24
CA VAL A 52 -32.75 19.40 -5.79
C VAL A 52 -32.21 20.84 -5.79
N ILE A 53 -30.95 21.05 -5.37
CA ILE A 53 -30.28 22.35 -5.45
C ILE A 53 -30.13 22.81 -6.91
N CYS A 54 -29.63 21.95 -7.80
CA CYS A 54 -29.47 22.28 -9.22
C CYS A 54 -30.81 22.58 -9.90
N ALA A 55 -31.86 21.80 -9.62
CA ALA A 55 -33.20 21.98 -10.16
C ALA A 55 -33.82 23.31 -9.67
N PHE A 56 -33.64 23.64 -8.39
CA PHE A 56 -34.05 24.94 -7.84
C PHE A 56 -33.31 26.11 -8.51
N ILE A 57 -31.98 26.05 -8.64
CA ILE A 57 -31.20 27.11 -9.29
C ILE A 57 -31.62 27.26 -10.76
N ALA A 58 -31.73 26.15 -11.49
CA ALA A 58 -32.20 26.12 -12.88
C ALA A 58 -33.59 26.75 -13.03
N HIS A 59 -34.53 26.41 -12.15
CA HIS A 59 -35.85 27.02 -12.09
C HIS A 59 -35.75 28.54 -11.84
N GLN A 60 -35.07 28.97 -10.77
CA GLN A 60 -34.93 30.39 -10.44
C GLN A 60 -34.25 31.21 -11.54
N LEU A 61 -33.30 30.64 -12.29
CA LEU A 61 -32.66 31.31 -13.43
C LEU A 61 -33.61 31.45 -14.63
N CYS A 62 -34.47 30.45 -14.88
CA CYS A 62 -35.38 30.46 -16.01
C CYS A 62 -36.73 31.15 -15.75
N SER A 63 -37.17 31.25 -14.49
CA SER A 63 -38.44 31.85 -14.09
C SER A 63 -38.54 33.32 -14.50
N THR A 64 -39.65 33.69 -15.13
CA THR A 64 -39.87 34.98 -15.79
C THR A 64 -41.33 35.40 -15.74
N THR A 65 -41.59 36.70 -15.56
CA THR A 65 -42.94 37.29 -15.61
C THR A 65 -43.50 37.46 -17.01
N LEU A 66 -42.68 37.27 -18.05
CA LEU A 66 -43.09 37.37 -19.45
C LEU A 66 -43.84 36.12 -19.88
N ASN A 67 -44.94 36.27 -20.62
CA ASN A 67 -45.67 35.16 -21.23
C ASN A 67 -44.74 34.25 -22.07
N LYS A 68 -44.84 32.93 -21.89
CA LYS A 68 -44.07 31.91 -22.62
C LYS A 68 -44.96 30.82 -23.21
N ASP A 69 -44.35 29.95 -23.99
CA ASP A 69 -45.00 28.76 -24.54
C ASP A 69 -45.26 27.69 -23.45
N ALA A 70 -46.23 26.80 -23.70
CA ALA A 70 -46.58 25.72 -22.78
C ALA A 70 -45.37 24.81 -22.44
N MET A 71 -44.42 24.68 -23.38
CA MET A 71 -43.19 23.94 -23.18
C MET A 71 -42.32 24.54 -22.06
N HIS A 72 -42.20 25.86 -21.97
CA HIS A 72 -41.48 26.53 -20.87
C HIS A 72 -42.14 26.26 -19.51
N HIS A 73 -43.46 26.41 -19.39
CA HIS A 73 -44.18 26.15 -18.14
C HIS A 73 -44.09 24.68 -17.72
N GLN A 74 -44.17 23.74 -18.68
CA GLN A 74 -43.86 22.33 -18.41
C GLN A 74 -42.43 22.13 -17.91
N THR A 75 -41.43 22.82 -18.48
CA THR A 75 -40.04 22.75 -18.01
C THR A 75 -39.89 23.27 -16.56
N GLN A 76 -40.55 24.37 -16.20
CA GLN A 76 -40.53 24.88 -14.83
C GLN A 76 -41.21 23.89 -13.85
N ALA A 77 -42.41 23.39 -14.18
CA ALA A 77 -43.11 22.38 -13.38
C ALA A 77 -42.31 21.07 -13.23
N ILE A 78 -41.57 20.62 -14.25
CA ILE A 78 -40.67 19.46 -14.14
C ILE A 78 -39.56 19.73 -13.11
N LEU A 79 -38.92 20.90 -13.16
CA LEU A 79 -37.83 21.29 -12.25
C LEU A 79 -38.31 21.51 -10.80
N ALA A 80 -39.52 22.01 -10.60
CA ALA A 80 -40.11 22.18 -9.26
C ALA A 80 -40.40 20.82 -8.57
N ASN A 81 -40.82 19.81 -9.33
CA ASN A 81 -41.40 18.59 -8.76
C ASN A 81 -40.50 17.34 -8.79
N HIS A 82 -39.65 17.16 -9.81
CA HIS A 82 -38.86 15.94 -9.93
C HIS A 82 -37.57 15.97 -9.10
N ARG A 83 -37.58 15.23 -7.97
CA ARG A 83 -36.42 15.09 -7.06
C ARG A 83 -35.38 14.04 -7.47
N SER A 84 -35.62 13.27 -8.54
CA SER A 84 -34.68 12.29 -9.08
C SER A 84 -34.12 12.75 -10.42
N VAL A 85 -32.78 12.78 -10.56
CA VAL A 85 -32.11 13.18 -11.81
C VAL A 85 -32.58 12.33 -12.99
N TRP A 86 -32.50 11.00 -12.85
CA TRP A 86 -32.87 10.05 -13.90
C TRP A 86 -34.37 10.06 -14.19
N GLY A 87 -35.20 10.28 -13.17
CA GLY A 87 -36.64 10.54 -13.36
C GLY A 87 -36.91 11.80 -14.17
N THR A 88 -36.18 12.89 -13.88
CA THR A 88 -36.26 14.15 -14.63
C THR A 88 -35.81 13.97 -16.08
N ALA A 89 -34.69 13.29 -16.32
CA ALA A 89 -34.18 12.99 -17.66
C ALA A 89 -35.19 12.19 -18.50
N ALA A 90 -35.86 11.20 -17.91
CA ALA A 90 -36.90 10.43 -18.56
C ALA A 90 -38.11 11.30 -18.95
N VAL A 91 -38.52 12.24 -18.10
CA VAL A 91 -39.63 13.17 -18.41
C VAL A 91 -39.23 14.21 -19.46
N PHE A 92 -38.03 14.78 -19.41
CA PHE A 92 -37.52 15.64 -20.48
C PHE A 92 -37.38 14.90 -21.82
N THR A 93 -37.04 13.61 -21.80
CA THR A 93 -37.01 12.77 -23.01
C THR A 93 -38.42 12.56 -23.58
N LYS A 94 -39.43 12.32 -22.72
CA LYS A 94 -40.85 12.27 -23.15
C LYS A 94 -41.32 13.62 -23.71
N GLN A 95 -40.91 14.74 -23.09
CA GLN A 95 -41.18 16.09 -23.59
C GLN A 95 -40.57 16.29 -24.99
N LEU A 96 -39.29 15.93 -25.19
CA LEU A 96 -38.64 15.95 -26.50
C LEU A 96 -39.41 15.11 -27.54
N MET A 97 -39.80 13.88 -27.20
CA MET A 97 -40.50 12.97 -28.11
C MET A 97 -41.88 13.49 -28.55
N ARG A 98 -42.58 14.26 -27.71
CA ARG A 98 -43.87 14.87 -28.08
C ARG A 98 -43.72 16.18 -28.85
N TRP A 99 -42.89 17.11 -28.38
CA TRP A 99 -42.74 18.41 -29.04
C TRP A 99 -41.81 18.40 -30.28
N ARG A 100 -41.21 17.27 -30.66
CA ARG A 100 -40.25 17.19 -31.78
C ARG A 100 -40.82 17.60 -33.15
N ASN A 101 -42.12 17.45 -33.38
CA ASN A 101 -42.75 17.72 -34.68
C ASN A 101 -43.66 18.95 -34.68
N GLU A 102 -43.71 19.69 -33.57
CA GLU A 102 -44.64 20.81 -33.38
C GLU A 102 -44.08 22.15 -33.87
N GLY A 103 -44.98 23.04 -34.32
CA GLY A 103 -44.67 24.36 -34.89
C GLY A 103 -44.14 25.42 -33.93
N ILE A 104 -43.46 25.02 -32.85
CA ILE A 104 -42.89 25.92 -31.84
C ILE A 104 -41.52 26.45 -32.29
N ASN A 105 -41.07 27.56 -31.70
CA ASN A 105 -39.74 28.11 -31.92
C ASN A 105 -38.60 27.22 -31.36
N LYS A 106 -38.07 26.34 -32.22
CA LYS A 106 -36.91 25.46 -31.98
C LYS A 106 -37.09 24.43 -30.82
N PRO A 107 -38.21 23.69 -30.74
CA PRO A 107 -38.52 22.79 -29.63
C PRO A 107 -37.49 21.67 -29.48
N LYS A 108 -37.06 21.04 -30.59
CA LYS A 108 -36.02 20.01 -30.59
C LYS A 108 -34.77 20.47 -29.83
N ARG A 109 -34.26 21.68 -30.14
CA ARG A 109 -33.07 22.23 -29.49
C ARG A 109 -33.30 22.46 -28.00
N ARG A 110 -34.42 23.09 -27.61
CA ARG A 110 -34.73 23.39 -26.20
C ARG A 110 -34.88 22.13 -25.35
N ALA A 111 -35.65 21.14 -25.81
CA ALA A 111 -35.89 19.91 -25.07
C ALA A 111 -34.62 19.04 -25.02
N LEU A 112 -33.87 18.95 -26.12
CA LEU A 112 -32.60 18.23 -26.16
C LEU A 112 -31.56 18.85 -25.24
N SER A 113 -31.45 20.19 -25.18
CA SER A 113 -30.54 20.88 -24.26
C SER A 113 -30.82 20.53 -22.79
N TRP A 114 -32.08 20.51 -22.36
CA TRP A 114 -32.43 20.10 -20.99
C TRP A 114 -32.18 18.62 -20.76
N SER A 115 -32.64 17.74 -21.66
CA SER A 115 -32.42 16.30 -21.51
C SER A 115 -30.93 15.96 -21.43
N LEU A 116 -30.09 16.56 -22.30
CA LEU A 116 -28.66 16.34 -22.31
C LEU A 116 -27.99 16.93 -21.07
N LEU A 117 -28.38 18.13 -20.61
CA LEU A 117 -27.86 18.71 -19.37
C LEU A 117 -28.15 17.82 -18.15
N VAL A 118 -29.37 17.30 -18.03
CA VAL A 118 -29.75 16.44 -16.90
C VAL A 118 -29.05 15.08 -16.97
N VAL A 119 -28.85 14.51 -18.16
CA VAL A 119 -28.06 13.27 -18.32
C VAL A 119 -26.59 13.52 -17.98
N VAL A 120 -25.97 14.62 -18.44
CA VAL A 120 -24.57 14.97 -18.11
C VAL A 120 -24.40 15.20 -16.61
N LEU A 121 -25.28 16.00 -15.98
CA LEU A 121 -25.26 16.19 -14.54
C LEU A 121 -25.47 14.87 -13.80
N GLY A 122 -26.42 14.04 -14.24
CA GLY A 122 -26.65 12.69 -13.69
C GLY A 122 -25.44 11.77 -13.79
N SER A 123 -24.70 11.80 -14.90
CA SER A 123 -23.47 11.03 -15.07
C SER A 123 -22.36 11.52 -14.13
N ILE A 124 -22.16 12.84 -14.01
CA ILE A 124 -21.20 13.43 -13.05
C ILE A 124 -21.58 13.04 -11.61
N PHE A 125 -22.86 13.19 -11.28
CA PHE A 125 -23.43 12.86 -9.98
C PHE A 125 -23.38 11.36 -9.63
N SER A 126 -23.58 10.46 -10.59
CA SER A 126 -23.39 9.03 -10.39
C SER A 126 -21.91 8.64 -10.31
N SER A 127 -21.00 9.35 -11.01
CA SER A 127 -19.56 9.18 -10.82
C SER A 127 -19.09 9.61 -9.43
N ALA A 128 -19.80 10.53 -8.76
CA ALA A 128 -19.53 10.89 -7.37
C ALA A 128 -19.64 9.70 -6.40
N SER A 129 -20.52 8.72 -6.66
CA SER A 129 -20.62 7.49 -5.85
C SER A 129 -19.37 6.60 -5.94
N ILE A 130 -18.58 6.71 -7.01
CA ILE A 130 -17.31 5.99 -7.19
C ILE A 130 -16.23 6.50 -6.23
N PHE A 131 -16.37 7.71 -5.68
CA PHE A 131 -15.44 8.26 -4.66
C PHE A 131 -15.44 7.44 -3.35
N THR A 132 -16.42 6.57 -3.13
CA THR A 132 -16.35 5.56 -2.06
C THR A 132 -15.11 4.66 -2.19
N GLY A 133 -14.70 4.32 -3.43
CA GLY A 133 -13.48 3.56 -3.69
C GLY A 133 -12.18 4.34 -3.48
N PHE A 134 -12.22 5.68 -3.45
CA PHE A 134 -11.06 6.49 -3.09
C PHE A 134 -10.75 6.40 -1.59
N ILE A 135 -11.71 6.04 -0.74
CA ILE A 135 -11.49 5.81 0.70
C ILE A 135 -10.56 4.62 0.92
N THR A 136 -10.68 3.57 0.11
CA THR A 136 -9.82 2.38 0.19
C THR A 136 -8.51 2.60 -0.57
N SER A 137 -8.57 3.08 -1.83
CA SER A 137 -7.36 3.29 -2.64
C SER A 137 -6.41 4.31 -2.03
N SER A 138 -6.92 5.36 -1.39
CA SER A 138 -6.07 6.33 -0.68
C SER A 138 -5.25 5.67 0.44
N THR A 139 -5.72 4.56 1.04
CA THR A 139 -5.03 3.88 2.15
C THR A 139 -3.97 2.87 1.67
N GLY A 140 -4.13 2.33 0.46
CA GLY A 140 -3.17 1.40 -0.15
C GLY A 140 -3.21 -0.02 0.40
N SER A 141 -2.17 -0.78 0.07
CA SER A 141 -1.92 -2.17 0.47
C SER A 141 -1.56 -2.32 1.95
N THR A 142 -0.88 -1.34 2.55
CA THR A 142 -0.39 -1.41 3.94
C THR A 142 -1.46 -1.83 4.96
N ARG A 143 -1.09 -2.76 5.83
CA ARG A 143 -1.85 -3.30 6.96
C ARG A 143 -0.99 -3.30 8.21
N LEU A 144 -1.61 -3.11 9.37
CA LEU A 144 -0.98 -3.31 10.66
C LEU A 144 -1.06 -4.79 11.06
N LEU A 145 0.06 -5.35 11.49
CA LEU A 145 0.11 -6.66 12.13
C LEU A 145 -0.03 -6.53 13.64
N THR A 146 -0.70 -7.51 14.23
CA THR A 146 -0.74 -7.76 15.67
C THR A 146 -0.51 -9.23 15.92
N THR A 147 -0.01 -9.59 17.10
CA THR A 147 0.04 -10.98 17.56
C THR A 147 -0.99 -11.22 18.67
N SER A 148 -1.50 -12.45 18.74
CA SER A 148 -2.25 -13.01 19.87
C SER A 148 -1.37 -13.78 20.85
N GLY A 149 -0.11 -14.03 20.49
CA GLY A 149 0.85 -14.83 21.26
C GLY A 149 2.04 -14.02 21.78
N LEU A 150 3.17 -14.70 21.97
CA LEU A 150 4.45 -14.07 22.29
C LEU A 150 5.06 -13.42 21.04
N CYS A 151 5.76 -12.32 21.26
CA CYS A 151 6.57 -11.57 20.31
C CYS A 151 7.91 -11.26 20.99
N GLY A 152 8.97 -11.04 20.23
CA GLY A 152 10.32 -10.94 20.75
C GLY A 152 11.29 -11.77 19.92
N TYR A 153 12.51 -11.93 20.43
CA TYR A 153 13.53 -12.77 19.79
C TYR A 153 13.33 -14.24 20.18
N SER A 154 13.50 -15.15 19.22
CA SER A 154 13.72 -16.56 19.52
C SER A 154 15.14 -16.74 20.05
N VAL A 155 15.28 -17.09 21.33
CA VAL A 155 16.57 -17.26 22.01
C VAL A 155 16.72 -18.69 22.52
N LEU A 156 17.95 -19.21 22.48
CA LEU A 156 18.32 -20.44 23.19
C LEU A 156 18.23 -20.26 24.70
N THR A 157 17.79 -21.30 25.41
CA THR A 157 17.75 -21.29 26.88
C THR A 157 19.15 -21.45 27.48
N SER A 158 19.35 -20.99 28.71
CA SER A 158 20.65 -20.99 29.41
C SER A 158 21.22 -22.39 29.73
N SER A 159 20.48 -23.46 29.44
CA SER A 159 20.89 -24.86 29.57
C SER A 159 20.90 -25.61 28.23
N SER A 160 21.24 -24.92 27.14
CA SER A 160 21.24 -25.49 25.79
C SER A 160 22.26 -26.59 25.61
N SER A 161 21.84 -27.69 24.97
CA SER A 161 22.67 -28.81 24.58
C SER A 161 23.35 -28.57 23.23
N ILE A 162 24.32 -29.41 22.88
CA ILE A 162 24.96 -29.40 21.55
C ILE A 162 23.92 -29.58 20.43
N ASN A 163 22.84 -30.34 20.66
CA ASN A 163 21.77 -30.52 19.69
C ASN A 163 20.96 -29.24 19.45
N ASP A 164 20.83 -28.39 20.47
CA ASP A 164 20.09 -27.12 20.37
C ASP A 164 20.91 -26.08 19.61
N LEU A 165 22.22 -26.01 19.87
CA LEU A 165 23.18 -25.22 19.09
C LEU A 165 23.23 -25.64 17.60
N ASN A 166 23.26 -26.95 17.34
CA ASN A 166 23.16 -27.47 15.97
C ASN A 166 21.81 -27.09 15.32
N SER A 167 20.71 -27.15 16.09
CA SER A 167 19.39 -26.75 15.59
C SER A 167 19.30 -25.26 15.27
N GLU A 168 19.96 -24.39 16.04
CA GLU A 168 20.07 -22.96 15.74
C GLU A 168 20.84 -22.72 14.43
N ALA A 169 21.98 -23.41 14.24
CA ALA A 169 22.74 -23.35 13.00
C ALA A 169 21.93 -23.79 11.77
N PHE A 170 21.14 -24.86 11.88
CA PHE A 170 20.18 -25.26 10.83
C PHE A 170 19.05 -24.23 10.64
N GLY A 171 18.64 -23.52 11.69
CA GLY A 171 17.71 -22.40 11.62
C GLY A 171 18.27 -21.23 10.80
N THR A 172 19.53 -20.86 11.01
CA THR A 172 20.24 -19.84 10.21
C THR A 172 20.38 -20.26 8.75
N LEU A 173 20.76 -21.51 8.48
CA LEU A 173 20.79 -22.07 7.12
C LEU A 173 19.42 -21.98 6.43
N ASN A 174 18.35 -22.38 7.12
CA ASN A 174 16.99 -22.30 6.58
C ASN A 174 16.55 -20.84 6.32
N ASN A 175 16.89 -19.89 7.20
CA ASN A 175 16.65 -18.46 6.95
C ASN A 175 17.34 -18.01 5.65
N SER A 176 18.59 -18.46 5.39
CA SER A 176 19.29 -18.11 4.17
C SER A 176 18.71 -18.75 2.91
N ILE A 177 18.23 -19.99 2.98
CA ILE A 177 17.57 -20.65 1.85
C ILE A 177 16.28 -19.90 1.48
N GLN A 178 15.43 -19.62 2.47
CA GLN A 178 14.17 -18.89 2.27
C GLN A 178 14.42 -17.45 1.77
N GLY A 179 15.44 -16.76 2.31
CA GLY A 179 15.85 -15.44 1.85
C GLY A 179 16.33 -15.43 0.39
N ALA A 180 17.08 -16.45 -0.02
CA ALA A 180 17.58 -16.59 -1.40
C ALA A 180 16.44 -16.92 -2.38
N GLU A 181 15.51 -17.81 -1.99
CA GLU A 181 14.31 -18.09 -2.78
C GLU A 181 13.43 -16.84 -2.97
N TYR A 182 13.19 -16.09 -1.89
CA TYR A 182 12.44 -14.84 -1.95
C TYR A 182 13.15 -13.82 -2.85
N ALA A 183 14.45 -13.60 -2.67
CA ALA A 183 15.23 -12.68 -3.50
C ALA A 183 15.16 -13.06 -4.99
N LYS A 184 15.32 -14.34 -5.32
CA LYS A 184 15.24 -14.86 -6.70
C LYS A 184 13.85 -14.70 -7.30
N ARG A 185 12.78 -14.95 -6.52
CA ARG A 185 11.38 -14.88 -6.97
C ARG A 185 10.84 -13.46 -7.07
N CYS A 186 11.17 -12.59 -6.12
CA CYS A 186 10.53 -11.30 -5.91
C CYS A 186 11.38 -10.10 -6.38
N CYS A 187 12.72 -10.22 -6.45
CA CYS A 187 13.63 -9.10 -6.77
C CYS A 187 14.26 -9.17 -8.17
N SER A 188 13.83 -10.11 -9.01
CA SER A 188 14.37 -10.30 -10.37
C SER A 188 13.66 -9.47 -11.44
N SER A 189 12.40 -9.07 -11.22
CA SER A 189 11.61 -8.25 -12.16
C SER A 189 10.60 -7.36 -11.43
N PRO A 190 10.37 -6.10 -11.85
CA PRO A 190 9.33 -5.26 -11.28
C PRO A 190 7.93 -5.73 -11.71
N GLY A 191 7.10 -6.13 -10.75
CA GLY A 191 5.73 -6.55 -11.00
C GLY A 191 5.08 -7.25 -9.81
N PHE A 192 3.75 -7.40 -9.87
CA PHE A 192 3.01 -8.17 -8.87
C PHE A 192 3.28 -9.67 -9.06
N VAL A 193 3.92 -10.28 -8.07
CA VAL A 193 4.16 -11.73 -7.99
C VAL A 193 3.50 -12.23 -6.70
N LEU A 194 2.71 -13.30 -6.80
CA LEU A 194 1.94 -13.84 -5.68
C LEU A 194 2.88 -14.27 -4.53
N GLY A 195 2.63 -13.78 -3.33
CA GLY A 195 3.45 -14.07 -2.14
C GLY A 195 4.69 -13.17 -1.97
N CYS A 196 4.87 -12.17 -2.84
CA CYS A 196 5.90 -11.15 -2.65
C CYS A 196 5.42 -9.92 -1.86
N ASP A 197 4.15 -9.86 -1.47
CA ASP A 197 3.48 -8.77 -0.74
C ASP A 197 3.64 -8.84 0.80
N ASN A 198 4.45 -9.76 1.33
CA ASN A 198 4.64 -9.94 2.78
C ASN A 198 5.33 -8.75 3.47
N TYR A 199 6.11 -7.93 2.74
CA TYR A 199 6.86 -6.80 3.26
C TYR A 199 6.34 -5.49 2.66
N VAL A 200 6.47 -4.38 3.40
CA VAL A 200 6.14 -3.02 2.90
C VAL A 200 6.93 -2.67 1.63
N ARG A 201 8.23 -2.99 1.63
CA ARG A 201 9.06 -3.00 0.42
C ARG A 201 9.28 -4.44 0.00
N GLN A 202 8.74 -4.80 -1.16
CA GLN A 202 9.00 -6.09 -1.80
C GLN A 202 10.50 -6.37 -1.90
N CYS A 203 11.29 -5.37 -2.29
CA CYS A 203 12.75 -5.45 -2.30
C CYS A 203 13.33 -4.13 -1.81
N ILE A 204 14.46 -4.21 -1.11
CA ILE A 204 15.24 -3.03 -0.72
C ILE A 204 16.22 -2.75 -1.86
N ASP A 205 16.16 -1.55 -2.41
CA ASP A 205 17.08 -1.11 -3.45
C ASP A 205 18.47 -0.86 -2.87
N PHE A 206 19.51 -1.04 -3.68
CA PHE A 206 20.88 -0.73 -3.33
C PHE A 206 21.64 -0.21 -4.54
N THR A 207 22.72 0.54 -4.27
CA THR A 207 23.63 1.03 -5.30
C THR A 207 24.83 0.10 -5.44
N LYS A 208 25.33 -0.08 -6.66
CA LYS A 208 26.50 -0.91 -6.97
C LYS A 208 27.58 -0.05 -7.62
N ASN A 209 28.74 0.06 -6.98
CA ASN A 209 29.95 0.64 -7.56
C ASN A 209 30.92 -0.50 -7.93
N ILE A 210 31.24 -0.63 -9.21
CA ILE A 210 32.15 -1.67 -9.74
C ILE A 210 33.63 -1.23 -9.80
N ASN A 211 33.90 0.04 -9.47
CA ASN A 211 35.24 0.62 -9.41
C ASN A 211 35.55 1.07 -7.96
N ALA A 212 35.26 0.21 -6.99
CA ALA A 212 35.54 0.50 -5.58
C ALA A 212 37.00 0.23 -5.24
N THR A 213 37.51 0.92 -4.22
CA THR A 213 38.85 0.67 -3.69
C THR A 213 38.94 -0.73 -3.11
N CYS A 214 40.03 -1.42 -3.40
CA CYS A 214 40.32 -2.75 -2.88
C CYS A 214 40.32 -2.76 -1.35
N PRO A 215 39.53 -3.65 -0.70
CA PRO A 215 39.55 -3.76 0.75
C PRO A 215 40.89 -4.30 1.29
N PHE A 216 41.68 -5.02 0.49
CA PHE A 216 42.95 -5.64 0.90
C PHE A 216 44.09 -5.16 -0.02
N PRO A 217 44.67 -3.97 0.21
CA PRO A 217 45.59 -3.32 -0.72
C PRO A 217 46.72 -4.22 -1.20
N GLY A 218 46.94 -4.26 -2.52
CA GLY A 218 47.93 -5.12 -3.16
C GLY A 218 47.55 -6.61 -3.30
N LEU A 219 46.39 -7.05 -2.76
CA LEU A 219 45.93 -8.44 -2.85
C LEU A 219 44.72 -8.64 -3.78
N CYS A 220 44.10 -7.59 -4.31
CA CYS A 220 43.01 -7.74 -5.29
C CYS A 220 43.52 -8.14 -6.68
N TYR A 221 42.89 -9.14 -7.30
CA TYR A 221 43.31 -9.75 -8.57
C TYR A 221 43.49 -8.74 -9.73
N PHE A 222 42.57 -7.77 -9.85
CA PHE A 222 42.60 -6.72 -10.87
C PHE A 222 43.17 -5.37 -10.35
N GLY A 223 43.87 -5.38 -9.22
CA GLY A 223 44.47 -4.19 -8.59
C GLY A 223 43.52 -3.37 -7.71
N ASP A 224 44.04 -2.26 -7.19
CA ASP A 224 43.46 -1.54 -6.04
C ASP A 224 42.15 -0.77 -6.29
N THR A 225 41.63 -0.74 -7.52
CA THR A 225 40.40 -0.01 -7.87
C THR A 225 39.33 -0.87 -8.56
N ALA A 226 39.48 -2.20 -8.49
CA ALA A 226 38.63 -3.17 -9.18
C ALA A 226 37.78 -4.02 -8.23
N ALA A 227 37.48 -3.50 -7.04
CA ALA A 227 36.53 -4.11 -6.11
C ALA A 227 35.10 -3.68 -6.44
N VAL A 228 34.13 -4.47 -5.99
CA VAL A 228 32.70 -4.13 -6.04
C VAL A 228 32.25 -3.72 -4.64
N SER A 229 31.71 -2.52 -4.52
CA SER A 229 30.99 -2.05 -3.34
C SER A 229 29.49 -2.06 -3.61
N ILE A 230 28.72 -2.70 -2.73
CA ILE A 230 27.26 -2.63 -2.69
C ILE A 230 26.86 -1.86 -1.43
N ASP A 231 26.12 -0.77 -1.61
CA ASP A 231 25.64 0.09 -0.53
C ASP A 231 24.11 0.16 -0.57
N THR A 232 23.46 -0.25 0.52
CA THR A 232 22.00 -0.18 0.67
C THR A 232 21.44 1.25 0.69
N GLY A 233 22.31 2.25 0.87
CA GLY A 233 21.89 3.58 1.30
C GLY A 233 21.25 3.54 2.69
N LEU A 234 20.57 4.62 3.05
CA LEU A 234 19.85 4.76 4.31
C LEU A 234 18.47 4.08 4.21
N ILE A 235 18.38 2.84 4.69
CA ILE A 235 17.12 2.09 4.82
C ILE A 235 16.33 2.66 5.99
N ASP A 236 15.06 3.04 5.77
CA ASP A 236 14.22 3.57 6.84
C ASP A 236 13.54 2.47 7.66
N SER A 237 13.68 2.52 9.00
CA SER A 237 13.04 1.58 9.91
C SER A 237 11.53 1.47 9.75
N ARG A 238 10.86 2.55 9.35
CA ARG A 238 9.40 2.62 9.18
C ARG A 238 8.99 2.50 7.72
N ASP A 239 9.56 3.33 6.86
CA ASP A 239 9.08 3.50 5.49
C ASP A 239 9.55 2.35 4.58
N ASP A 240 10.66 1.68 4.90
CA ASP A 240 11.15 0.51 4.15
C ASP A 240 10.97 -0.82 4.92
N LEU A 241 11.26 -0.84 6.22
CA LEU A 241 11.16 -2.05 7.07
C LEU A 241 9.81 -2.20 7.81
N GLY A 242 8.90 -1.23 7.69
CA GLY A 242 7.54 -1.33 8.18
C GLY A 242 7.34 -1.15 9.69
N ILE A 243 8.32 -0.67 10.46
CA ILE A 243 8.17 -0.45 11.91
C ILE A 243 7.39 0.87 12.16
N ASN A 244 6.07 0.77 12.31
CA ASN A 244 5.08 1.85 12.46
C ASN A 244 5.33 2.76 13.69
N THR A 245 6.20 3.74 13.51
CA THR A 245 6.75 4.61 14.56
C THR A 245 6.59 6.09 14.20
N TRP A 246 6.62 6.97 15.19
CA TRP A 246 6.55 8.41 14.96
C TRP A 246 7.82 8.94 14.27
N GLY A 247 7.75 10.12 13.66
CA GLY A 247 8.86 10.66 12.85
C GLY A 247 10.20 10.75 13.59
N PHE A 248 10.16 11.10 14.89
CA PHE A 248 11.35 11.17 15.75
C PHE A 248 11.75 9.83 16.39
N GLU A 249 10.93 8.79 16.26
CA GLU A 249 11.22 7.43 16.72
C GLU A 249 11.93 6.60 15.65
N ARG A 250 12.01 7.07 14.39
CA ARG A 250 12.67 6.36 13.29
C ARG A 250 14.17 6.24 13.49
N VAL A 251 14.75 5.25 12.82
CA VAL A 251 16.19 5.02 12.70
C VAL A 251 16.48 4.71 11.23
N PHE A 252 17.56 5.28 10.69
CA PHE A 252 18.10 4.84 9.40
C PHE A 252 19.17 3.78 9.64
N PHE A 253 19.17 2.73 8.84
CA PHE A 253 20.17 1.66 8.86
C PHE A 253 20.89 1.62 7.52
N GLN A 254 22.20 1.35 7.54
CA GLN A 254 22.99 1.21 6.31
C GLN A 254 23.98 0.06 6.44
N LYS A 255 24.05 -0.74 5.38
CA LYS A 255 25.05 -1.79 5.18
C LYS A 255 25.84 -1.48 3.91
N VAL A 256 27.17 -1.54 4.01
CA VAL A 256 28.09 -1.50 2.88
C VAL A 256 28.86 -2.81 2.83
N THR A 257 28.86 -3.47 1.68
CA THR A 257 29.62 -4.70 1.42
C THR A 257 30.60 -4.44 0.29
N THR A 258 31.91 -4.49 0.58
CA THR A 258 32.96 -4.35 -0.45
C THR A 258 33.67 -5.68 -0.64
N CYS A 259 33.63 -6.23 -1.86
CA CYS A 259 34.20 -7.53 -2.20
C CYS A 259 35.15 -7.45 -3.40
N ALA A 260 36.17 -8.31 -3.43
CA ALA A 260 37.04 -8.50 -4.58
C ALA A 260 37.60 -9.94 -4.66
N PRO A 261 37.81 -10.49 -5.87
CA PRO A 261 38.64 -11.67 -6.06
C PRO A 261 40.08 -11.38 -5.61
N LEU A 262 40.70 -12.33 -4.89
CA LEU A 262 42.03 -12.17 -4.31
C LEU A 262 43.10 -12.92 -5.11
N HIS A 263 44.29 -12.35 -5.17
CA HIS A 263 45.50 -13.00 -5.68
C HIS A 263 46.38 -13.42 -4.49
N LEU A 264 46.39 -14.72 -4.19
CA LEU A 264 46.94 -15.27 -2.93
C LEU A 264 48.24 -16.07 -3.13
N ALA A 265 48.99 -15.86 -4.21
CA ALA A 265 50.18 -16.67 -4.54
C ALA A 265 51.26 -16.74 -3.43
N ASN A 266 51.33 -15.74 -2.54
CA ASN A 266 52.26 -15.72 -1.40
C ASN A 266 51.70 -16.35 -0.11
N PHE A 267 50.45 -16.84 -0.14
CA PHE A 267 49.70 -17.37 1.00
C PHE A 267 49.18 -18.80 0.75
N VAL A 268 49.67 -19.48 -0.29
CA VAL A 268 49.29 -20.85 -0.65
C VAL A 268 50.55 -21.72 -0.72
N GLU A 269 50.54 -22.87 -0.05
CA GLU A 269 51.55 -23.90 -0.21
C GLU A 269 50.93 -25.17 -0.80
N ALA A 270 51.48 -25.63 -1.92
CA ALA A 270 51.11 -26.90 -2.56
C ALA A 270 51.96 -28.04 -1.98
N LEU A 271 51.32 -28.96 -1.26
CA LEU A 271 51.93 -30.14 -0.64
C LEU A 271 51.58 -31.40 -1.44
N ASN A 272 52.42 -32.43 -1.41
CA ASN A 272 52.05 -33.73 -1.99
C ASN A 272 50.87 -34.34 -1.21
N SER A 273 49.81 -34.76 -1.90
CA SER A 273 48.64 -35.35 -1.24
C SER A 273 49.01 -36.68 -0.57
N THR A 274 48.50 -36.88 0.64
CA THR A 274 48.56 -38.18 1.33
C THR A 274 47.35 -39.08 1.01
N VAL A 275 46.35 -38.54 0.30
CA VAL A 275 45.08 -39.22 0.00
C VAL A 275 45.15 -39.98 -1.31
N ALA A 276 45.74 -39.39 -2.35
CA ALA A 276 45.99 -40.05 -3.63
C ALA A 276 47.40 -39.75 -4.17
N ASN A 277 47.97 -40.72 -4.86
CA ASN A 277 49.33 -40.60 -5.39
C ASN A 277 49.31 -39.87 -6.74
N GLY A 278 50.14 -38.83 -6.89
CA GLY A 278 50.17 -37.96 -8.07
C GLY A 278 49.20 -36.77 -8.03
N THR A 279 48.48 -36.56 -6.92
CA THR A 279 47.71 -35.35 -6.63
C THR A 279 48.41 -34.52 -5.56
N HIS A 280 47.95 -33.28 -5.38
CA HIS A 280 48.50 -32.35 -4.41
C HIS A 280 47.39 -31.80 -3.49
N ARG A 281 47.81 -31.14 -2.41
CA ARG A 281 46.95 -30.50 -1.43
C ARG A 281 47.40 -29.06 -1.26
N ASP A 282 46.53 -28.14 -1.62
CA ASP A 282 46.77 -26.70 -1.46
C ASP A 282 46.32 -26.25 -0.07
N GLU A 283 47.24 -25.71 0.73
CA GLU A 283 46.96 -25.12 2.03
C GLU A 283 47.02 -23.59 1.95
N PHE A 284 45.94 -22.92 2.38
CA PHE A 284 45.79 -21.47 2.38
C PHE A 284 46.05 -20.90 3.77
N PHE A 285 47.01 -19.97 3.88
CA PHE A 285 47.49 -19.38 5.13
C PHE A 285 47.09 -17.89 5.23
N MET A 286 45.79 -17.63 5.37
CA MET A 286 45.24 -16.27 5.54
C MET A 286 45.03 -15.88 7.03
N GLY A 287 45.30 -16.80 7.95
CA GLY A 287 45.13 -16.63 9.40
C GLY A 287 44.85 -17.96 10.10
N THR A 288 44.87 -17.99 11.43
CA THR A 288 44.58 -19.22 12.19
C THR A 288 43.08 -19.48 12.23
N ALA A 289 42.63 -20.67 11.83
CA ALA A 289 41.23 -21.08 11.85
C ALA A 289 41.04 -22.23 12.85
N TYR A 290 40.15 -22.05 13.83
CA TYR A 290 40.02 -22.90 15.02
C TYR A 290 41.41 -23.07 15.69
N ASP A 291 41.86 -24.30 15.88
CA ASP A 291 43.20 -24.63 16.41
C ASP A 291 44.26 -24.89 15.31
N SER A 292 43.94 -24.57 14.04
CA SER A 292 44.80 -24.79 12.86
C SER A 292 45.49 -23.50 12.40
N SER A 293 46.76 -23.61 11.99
CA SER A 293 47.49 -22.56 11.28
C SER A 293 47.07 -22.40 9.81
N VAL A 294 46.45 -23.44 9.24
CA VAL A 294 45.88 -23.45 7.89
C VAL A 294 44.46 -22.92 7.97
N THR A 295 44.12 -21.92 7.15
CA THR A 295 42.78 -21.32 7.08
C THR A 295 41.80 -22.21 6.31
N PHE A 296 42.25 -22.74 5.17
CA PHE A 296 41.48 -23.61 4.28
C PHE A 296 42.44 -24.55 3.56
N ALA A 297 41.98 -25.75 3.19
CA ALA A 297 42.77 -26.67 2.39
C ALA A 297 41.92 -27.40 1.35
N TYR A 298 42.50 -27.63 0.17
CA TYR A 298 41.89 -28.35 -0.94
C TYR A 298 42.74 -29.57 -1.32
N GLU A 299 42.12 -30.66 -1.74
CA GLU A 299 42.79 -31.91 -2.14
C GLU A 299 42.46 -32.19 -3.61
N THR A 300 43.42 -32.02 -4.52
CA THR A 300 43.17 -32.00 -5.98
C THR A 300 42.83 -33.36 -6.59
N VAL A 301 42.75 -34.40 -5.75
CA VAL A 301 42.04 -35.64 -6.09
C VAL A 301 40.56 -35.39 -6.39
N THR A 302 39.94 -34.34 -5.82
CA THR A 302 38.53 -34.01 -6.09
C THR A 302 38.26 -33.61 -7.54
N ASP A 303 39.27 -33.11 -8.26
CA ASP A 303 39.18 -32.78 -9.68
C ASP A 303 39.16 -34.05 -10.58
N GLN A 304 39.51 -35.21 -10.00
CA GLN A 304 39.42 -36.52 -10.64
C GLN A 304 38.14 -37.29 -10.25
N LEU A 305 37.31 -36.71 -9.38
CA LEU A 305 36.03 -37.27 -8.94
C LEU A 305 34.88 -36.52 -9.62
N ASP A 306 33.70 -37.14 -9.74
CA ASP A 306 32.50 -36.47 -10.25
C ASP A 306 31.87 -35.55 -9.18
N VAL A 307 32.65 -34.57 -8.72
CA VAL A 307 32.28 -33.56 -7.72
C VAL A 307 32.16 -32.21 -8.41
N GLY A 308 31.07 -31.49 -8.10
CA GLY A 308 30.79 -30.14 -8.63
C GLY A 308 31.39 -29.02 -7.77
N TYR A 309 30.82 -27.82 -7.90
CA TYR A 309 31.22 -26.69 -7.07
C TYR A 309 31.04 -26.93 -5.57
N ALA A 310 31.93 -26.36 -4.77
CA ALA A 310 31.74 -26.19 -3.34
C ALA A 310 32.12 -24.76 -2.93
N VAL A 311 31.46 -24.25 -1.89
CA VAL A 311 31.70 -22.90 -1.35
C VAL A 311 31.88 -22.99 0.15
N THR A 312 33.02 -22.52 0.65
CA THR A 312 33.36 -22.53 2.08
C THR A 312 33.72 -21.11 2.53
N PRO A 313 32.89 -20.44 3.34
CA PRO A 313 33.23 -19.14 3.91
C PRO A 313 33.92 -19.28 5.28
N VAL A 314 34.87 -18.39 5.57
CA VAL A 314 35.42 -18.15 6.91
C VAL A 314 35.17 -16.70 7.33
N LEU A 315 34.92 -16.47 8.62
CA LEU A 315 34.49 -15.19 9.17
C LEU A 315 35.40 -14.72 10.31
N ALA A 316 35.79 -13.44 10.26
CA ALA A 316 36.42 -12.72 11.34
C ALA A 316 35.60 -11.45 11.65
N GLN A 317 34.97 -11.40 12.82
CA GLN A 317 34.16 -10.25 13.25
C GLN A 317 34.98 -9.24 14.05
N ASN A 318 34.76 -7.95 13.81
CA ASN A 318 35.49 -6.90 14.50
C ASN A 318 35.07 -6.80 15.98
N LYS A 319 36.07 -6.84 16.87
CA LYS A 319 35.91 -6.76 18.34
C LYS A 319 34.91 -7.81 18.91
N ALA A 320 34.74 -8.94 18.23
CA ALA A 320 33.90 -10.06 18.66
C ALA A 320 34.68 -11.39 18.56
N ALA A 321 34.18 -12.44 19.21
CA ALA A 321 34.77 -13.76 19.09
C ALA A 321 34.54 -14.32 17.67
N SER A 322 35.54 -14.98 17.10
CA SER A 322 35.44 -15.58 15.77
C SER A 322 36.37 -16.79 15.67
N ASN A 323 35.96 -17.77 14.87
CA ASN A 323 36.74 -18.99 14.68
C ASN A 323 37.94 -18.79 13.75
N TRP A 324 38.03 -17.66 13.04
CA TRP A 324 39.19 -17.31 12.23
C TRP A 324 39.79 -15.98 12.71
N ILE A 325 41.11 -15.98 12.93
CA ILE A 325 41.89 -14.79 13.28
C ILE A 325 42.76 -14.45 12.06
N PRO A 326 42.45 -13.37 11.31
CA PRO A 326 43.12 -13.04 10.06
C PRO A 326 44.55 -12.55 10.30
N LEU A 327 45.43 -12.77 9.32
CA LEU A 327 46.72 -12.08 9.25
C LEU A 327 46.50 -10.56 9.10
N PRO A 328 47.49 -9.71 9.47
CA PRO A 328 47.37 -8.25 9.43
C PRO A 328 46.92 -7.68 8.08
N GLU A 329 47.25 -8.34 6.97
CA GLU A 329 46.89 -7.98 5.60
C GLU A 329 45.39 -8.12 5.31
N PHE A 330 44.70 -9.04 6.02
CA PHE A 330 43.27 -9.29 5.90
C PHE A 330 42.45 -8.67 7.04
N ASN A 331 43.08 -8.19 8.11
CA ASN A 331 42.41 -7.68 9.29
C ASN A 331 41.81 -6.26 9.08
N LYS A 332 40.62 -6.00 9.65
CA LYS A 332 39.91 -4.71 9.60
C LYS A 332 39.40 -4.29 10.96
N THR A 333 39.45 -2.99 11.22
CA THR A 333 39.06 -2.37 12.49
C THR A 333 37.71 -1.64 12.42
N ASP A 334 37.11 -1.60 11.23
CA ASP A 334 35.92 -0.83 10.86
C ASP A 334 34.85 -1.69 10.13
N GLY A 335 34.98 -3.02 10.12
CA GLY A 335 34.04 -3.94 9.50
C GLY A 335 34.37 -5.41 9.76
N ASP A 336 33.41 -6.29 9.52
CA ASP A 336 33.60 -7.74 9.59
C ASP A 336 34.18 -8.27 8.26
N VAL A 337 35.06 -9.26 8.32
CA VAL A 337 35.79 -9.81 7.16
C VAL A 337 35.32 -11.24 6.89
N THR A 338 34.86 -11.49 5.66
CA THR A 338 34.54 -12.84 5.18
C THR A 338 35.45 -13.19 4.01
N ALA A 339 36.18 -14.31 4.08
CA ALA A 339 36.88 -14.89 2.93
C ALA A 339 36.08 -16.11 2.44
N ILE A 340 35.81 -16.16 1.14
CA ILE A 340 34.91 -17.13 0.51
C ILE A 340 35.74 -17.96 -0.47
N PHE A 341 36.03 -19.20 -0.10
CA PHE A 341 36.73 -20.17 -0.95
C PHE A 341 35.71 -20.86 -1.85
N ILE A 342 35.93 -20.81 -3.16
CA ILE A 342 35.12 -21.43 -4.20
C ILE A 342 36.00 -22.44 -4.92
N THR A 343 35.60 -23.70 -4.90
CA THR A 343 36.27 -24.81 -5.60
C THR A 343 35.29 -25.41 -6.59
N ALA A 344 35.77 -26.06 -7.65
CA ALA A 344 34.91 -26.55 -8.73
C ALA A 344 34.95 -28.06 -8.97
N GLY A 345 35.94 -28.78 -8.42
CA GLY A 345 36.13 -30.18 -8.75
C GLY A 345 36.27 -30.38 -10.26
N ASN A 346 35.51 -31.35 -10.80
CA ASN A 346 35.54 -31.74 -12.20
C ASN A 346 34.49 -31.01 -13.07
N VAL A 347 34.08 -29.79 -12.68
CA VAL A 347 33.30 -28.92 -13.57
C VAL A 347 34.16 -28.47 -14.76
N LYS A 348 33.57 -28.48 -15.95
CA LYS A 348 34.16 -27.98 -17.20
C LYS A 348 33.15 -27.17 -18.00
N SER A 349 33.60 -26.38 -18.96
CA SER A 349 32.73 -25.67 -19.91
C SER A 349 33.07 -26.05 -21.36
N ASP A 350 32.10 -25.94 -22.27
CA ASP A 350 32.30 -26.08 -23.71
C ASP A 350 32.72 -24.76 -24.41
N ALA A 351 32.84 -23.68 -23.62
CA ALA A 351 33.32 -22.37 -24.05
C ALA A 351 34.37 -21.82 -23.05
N MET A 352 35.25 -20.93 -23.53
CA MET A 352 36.14 -20.19 -22.63
C MET A 352 35.37 -19.14 -21.84
N ILE A 353 35.64 -19.04 -20.54
CA ILE A 353 35.04 -18.05 -19.63
C ILE A 353 36.19 -17.30 -18.93
N PHE A 354 36.18 -15.97 -18.99
CA PHE A 354 37.28 -15.11 -18.50
C PHE A 354 36.95 -14.39 -17.19
N ASP A 355 35.96 -14.89 -16.44
CA ASP A 355 35.67 -14.41 -15.08
C ASP A 355 36.82 -14.81 -14.14
N PRO A 356 37.31 -13.92 -13.25
CA PRO A 356 38.46 -14.21 -12.38
C PRO A 356 38.23 -15.35 -11.37
N VAL A 357 36.97 -15.66 -11.04
CA VAL A 357 36.58 -16.71 -10.10
C VAL A 357 36.19 -17.98 -10.87
N PHE A 358 35.46 -17.82 -11.97
CA PHE A 358 34.99 -18.90 -12.85
C PHE A 358 35.83 -18.96 -14.16
N ASN A 359 37.16 -18.97 -14.02
CA ASN A 359 38.11 -18.83 -15.13
C ASN A 359 38.32 -20.14 -15.92
N PHE A 360 37.36 -20.52 -16.77
CA PHE A 360 37.47 -21.70 -17.63
C PHE A 360 38.29 -21.40 -18.89
N THR A 361 39.63 -21.45 -18.77
CA THR A 361 40.56 -21.25 -19.90
C THR A 361 41.62 -22.34 -20.05
N LEU A 362 41.66 -23.34 -19.17
CA LEU A 362 42.62 -24.44 -19.27
C LEU A 362 42.12 -25.45 -20.32
N ASP A 363 42.84 -25.59 -21.44
CA ASP A 363 42.44 -26.50 -22.53
C ASP A 363 42.53 -27.98 -22.11
N GLY A 364 41.37 -28.64 -22.03
CA GLY A 364 41.21 -30.05 -21.75
C GLY A 364 41.16 -30.95 -22.98
N GLY A 365 41.24 -30.38 -24.19
CA GLY A 365 41.05 -31.06 -25.45
C GLY A 365 39.59 -31.39 -25.77
N ASN A 366 39.36 -32.16 -26.83
CA ASN A 366 38.02 -32.52 -27.27
C ASN A 366 37.40 -33.63 -26.40
N GLY A 367 36.32 -33.30 -25.69
CA GLY A 367 35.48 -34.26 -24.98
C GLY A 367 34.30 -34.75 -25.82
N SER A 368 33.75 -35.90 -25.45
CA SER A 368 32.49 -36.44 -25.98
C SER A 368 31.31 -35.85 -25.23
N LEU A 369 30.39 -35.20 -25.94
CA LEU A 369 29.15 -34.64 -25.39
C LEU A 369 27.92 -35.29 -26.08
N PRO A 370 26.71 -35.22 -25.48
CA PRO A 370 25.49 -35.65 -26.14
C PRO A 370 25.27 -34.92 -27.48
N GLY A 371 25.55 -35.60 -28.59
CA GLY A 371 25.40 -35.08 -29.95
C GLY A 371 26.71 -34.77 -30.70
N GLY A 372 27.90 -34.92 -30.10
CA GLY A 372 29.15 -34.71 -30.83
C GLY A 372 30.42 -34.71 -29.98
N THR A 373 31.47 -34.09 -30.50
CA THR A 373 32.67 -33.73 -29.73
C THR A 373 32.82 -32.21 -29.70
N ALA A 374 33.23 -31.68 -28.56
CA ALA A 374 33.45 -30.25 -28.34
C ALA A 374 34.76 -30.05 -27.56
N PRO A 375 35.46 -28.91 -27.71
CA PRO A 375 36.53 -28.56 -26.79
C PRO A 375 35.96 -28.44 -25.38
N LEU A 376 36.67 -28.97 -24.39
CA LEU A 376 36.33 -28.78 -22.98
C LEU A 376 37.41 -27.93 -22.31
N TYR A 377 36.97 -26.92 -21.58
CA TYR A 377 37.83 -26.04 -20.81
C TYR A 377 37.63 -26.33 -19.32
N TYR A 378 38.73 -26.52 -18.61
CA TYR A 378 38.79 -26.61 -17.15
C TYR A 378 39.17 -25.26 -16.55
N LEU A 379 39.04 -25.14 -15.24
CA LEU A 379 39.45 -23.95 -14.50
C LEU A 379 40.96 -23.75 -14.52
N ALA A 380 41.39 -22.50 -14.68
CA ALA A 380 42.79 -22.10 -14.58
C ALA A 380 43.32 -22.05 -13.13
N HIS A 381 42.41 -21.99 -12.16
CA HIS A 381 42.69 -21.99 -10.72
C HIS A 381 41.71 -22.97 -10.04
N GLU A 382 42.23 -23.98 -9.36
CA GLU A 382 41.43 -25.04 -8.71
C GLU A 382 40.61 -24.50 -7.52
N VAL A 383 41.15 -23.46 -6.86
CA VAL A 383 40.50 -22.70 -5.79
C VAL A 383 40.54 -21.20 -6.12
N SER A 384 39.38 -20.57 -6.16
CA SER A 384 39.20 -19.12 -6.29
C SER A 384 38.73 -18.53 -4.97
N VAL A 385 39.26 -17.37 -4.56
CA VAL A 385 38.91 -16.74 -3.27
C VAL A 385 38.37 -15.33 -3.48
N ILE A 386 37.17 -15.06 -2.95
CA ILE A 386 36.62 -13.70 -2.83
C ILE A 386 36.80 -13.23 -1.39
N GLY A 387 37.48 -12.11 -1.19
CA GLY A 387 37.54 -11.42 0.09
C GLY A 387 36.49 -10.33 0.14
N CYS A 388 35.72 -10.27 1.22
CA CYS A 388 34.68 -9.27 1.47
C CYS A 388 34.84 -8.59 2.84
N VAL A 389 34.52 -7.30 2.90
CA VAL A 389 34.38 -6.52 4.14
C VAL A 389 32.94 -6.01 4.23
N GLU A 390 32.32 -6.22 5.38
CA GLU A 390 30.93 -5.82 5.67
C GLU A 390 30.91 -4.78 6.79
N GLN A 391 30.36 -3.61 6.49
CA GLN A 391 30.33 -2.45 7.38
C GLN A 391 28.89 -2.01 7.63
N TYR A 392 28.58 -1.72 8.89
CA TYR A 392 27.23 -1.40 9.36
C TYR A 392 27.24 -0.09 10.13
N ARG A 393 26.16 0.70 9.99
CA ARG A 393 25.91 1.88 10.85
C ARG A 393 24.42 2.19 10.97
N VAL A 394 24.08 2.97 11.99
CA VAL A 394 22.74 3.56 12.17
C VAL A 394 22.82 5.09 12.26
N CYS A 395 21.80 5.77 11.76
CA CYS A 395 21.72 7.23 11.75
C CYS A 395 20.39 7.76 12.30
N GLN A 396 20.46 8.91 12.95
CA GLN A 396 19.30 9.64 13.46
C GLN A 396 18.60 10.43 12.33
N PRO A 397 17.26 10.42 12.27
CA PRO A 397 16.52 11.06 11.18
C PRO A 397 16.45 12.60 11.29
N ASN A 398 16.63 13.16 12.49
CA ASN A 398 16.38 14.58 12.75
C ASN A 398 17.58 15.48 12.42
N ASN A 399 18.80 14.97 12.59
CA ASN A 399 20.06 15.70 12.44
C ASN A 399 21.01 15.05 11.40
N GLY A 400 20.72 13.82 10.95
CA GLY A 400 21.58 13.06 10.03
C GLY A 400 22.88 12.55 10.66
N ILE A 401 23.03 12.60 11.98
CA ILE A 401 24.23 12.09 12.68
C ILE A 401 24.16 10.55 12.67
N CYS A 402 25.28 9.92 12.33
CA CYS A 402 25.43 8.47 12.26
C CYS A 402 26.44 7.98 13.29
N THR A 403 26.29 6.73 13.72
CA THR A 403 27.40 5.98 14.32
C THR A 403 28.54 5.83 13.30
N PRO A 404 29.80 5.62 13.75
CA PRO A 404 30.85 5.15 12.85
C PRO A 404 30.45 3.82 12.18
N PHE A 405 31.07 3.54 11.03
CA PHE A 405 31.01 2.22 10.42
C PHE A 405 31.81 1.22 11.26
N ASP A 406 31.23 0.05 11.49
CA ASP A 406 31.84 -1.04 12.26
C ASP A 406 31.23 -2.40 11.84
N GLY A 407 31.70 -3.49 12.43
CA GLY A 407 31.12 -4.83 12.28
C GLY A 407 29.70 -4.95 12.85
N ALA A 408 28.96 -5.96 12.39
CA ALA A 408 27.57 -6.20 12.78
C ALA A 408 27.40 -6.36 14.30
N ALA A 409 28.41 -6.91 14.99
CA ALA A 409 28.37 -7.15 16.43
C ALA A 409 28.43 -5.85 17.24
N GLN A 410 29.02 -4.80 16.68
CA GLN A 410 29.22 -3.52 17.36
C GLN A 410 28.06 -2.54 17.14
N LEU A 411 27.07 -2.87 16.30
CA LEU A 411 26.03 -1.91 15.91
C LEU A 411 25.23 -1.34 17.10
N LEU A 412 24.80 -2.21 18.03
CA LEU A 412 24.12 -1.78 19.25
C LEU A 412 25.09 -1.14 20.26
N ALA A 413 26.33 -1.65 20.34
CA ALA A 413 27.37 -1.13 21.22
C ALA A 413 27.78 0.31 20.85
N ASN A 414 27.92 0.61 19.56
CA ASN A 414 28.26 1.94 19.03
C ASN A 414 27.08 2.92 19.10
N ALA A 415 25.84 2.44 19.17
CA ALA A 415 24.68 3.29 19.48
C ALA A 415 24.59 3.63 20.98
N GLY A 416 25.07 2.74 21.86
CA GLY A 416 25.13 2.96 23.31
C GLY A 416 26.43 3.58 23.83
N SER A 417 27.50 3.61 23.02
CA SER A 417 28.80 4.11 23.42
C SER A 417 29.23 5.34 22.60
N MET A 418 29.34 6.46 23.33
CA MET A 418 30.09 7.67 22.99
C MET A 418 29.62 8.50 21.79
N GLU A 419 28.71 9.45 22.05
CA GLU A 419 29.03 10.89 22.01
C GLU A 419 27.91 11.70 22.68
N ASP A 420 28.21 12.90 23.21
CA ASP A 420 27.19 13.87 23.66
C ASP A 420 26.29 14.38 22.50
N SER A 421 26.55 13.96 21.27
CA SER A 421 25.84 14.31 20.03
C SER A 421 24.68 13.36 19.67
N LEU A 422 24.68 12.13 20.18
CA LEU A 422 23.76 11.04 19.81
C LEU A 422 22.77 10.73 20.94
N ASP A 423 21.84 11.65 21.19
CA ASP A 423 20.73 11.46 22.14
C ASP A 423 19.64 10.56 21.53
N TRP A 424 19.75 9.24 21.72
CA TRP A 424 18.78 8.26 21.23
C TRP A 424 17.58 8.14 22.18
N ASN A 425 16.38 8.28 21.64
CA ASN A 425 15.16 7.86 22.32
C ASN A 425 15.24 6.35 22.61
N LEU A 426 14.77 5.93 23.78
CA LEU A 426 14.66 4.52 24.17
C LEU A 426 13.92 3.68 23.10
N MET A 427 12.88 4.22 22.43
CA MET A 427 12.24 3.54 21.30
C MET A 427 13.21 3.27 20.14
N GLN A 428 14.12 4.21 19.82
CA GLN A 428 15.14 4.03 18.79
C GLN A 428 16.16 2.97 19.19
N ILE A 429 16.58 2.91 20.47
CA ILE A 429 17.47 1.86 20.98
C ILE A 429 16.87 0.47 20.75
N HIS A 430 15.57 0.26 20.99
CA HIS A 430 14.92 -1.03 20.69
C HIS A 430 14.82 -1.33 19.18
N ILE A 431 14.69 -0.32 18.32
CA ILE A 431 14.78 -0.50 16.86
C ILE A 431 16.20 -0.92 16.46
N ILE A 432 17.22 -0.25 17.02
CA ILE A 432 18.64 -0.58 16.80
C ILE A 432 18.95 -1.99 17.28
N GLY A 433 18.37 -2.44 18.40
CA GLY A 433 18.46 -3.85 18.85
C GLY A 433 17.92 -4.84 17.82
N ARG A 434 16.75 -4.56 17.22
CA ARG A 434 16.17 -5.40 16.15
C ARG A 434 17.05 -5.40 14.89
N LEU A 435 17.58 -4.24 14.51
CA LEU A 435 18.51 -4.09 13.39
C LEU A 435 19.84 -4.80 13.64
N ALA A 436 20.39 -4.77 14.85
CA ALA A 436 21.64 -5.43 15.22
C ALA A 436 21.49 -6.96 15.21
N ASN A 437 20.37 -7.49 15.70
CA ASN A 437 20.06 -8.92 15.59
C ASN A 437 19.93 -9.34 14.11
N ALA A 438 19.23 -8.56 13.28
CA ALA A 438 19.16 -8.82 11.85
C ALA A 438 20.53 -8.71 11.16
N ALA A 439 21.37 -7.74 11.54
CA ALA A 439 22.70 -7.54 10.96
C ALA A 439 23.62 -8.77 11.12
N GLN A 440 23.52 -9.52 12.23
CA GLN A 440 24.20 -10.82 12.37
C GLN A 440 23.72 -11.84 11.32
N GLN A 441 22.41 -11.97 11.15
CA GLN A 441 21.82 -12.90 10.18
C GLN A 441 22.13 -12.48 8.72
N MET A 442 22.43 -11.20 8.48
CA MET A 442 22.79 -10.64 7.17
C MET A 442 24.26 -10.83 6.77
N LEU A 443 25.14 -11.36 7.62
CA LEU A 443 26.56 -11.57 7.27
C LEU A 443 26.70 -12.54 6.09
N LEU A 444 27.64 -12.28 5.17
CA LEU A 444 27.89 -13.13 4.01
C LEU A 444 28.21 -14.57 4.43
N TYR A 445 28.94 -14.74 5.53
CA TYR A 445 29.14 -16.05 6.16
C TYR A 445 27.82 -16.80 6.41
N ASN A 446 26.83 -16.16 7.02
CA ASN A 446 25.52 -16.77 7.32
C ASN A 446 24.63 -16.95 6.07
N ILE A 447 24.89 -16.18 5.00
CA ILE A 447 24.20 -16.28 3.70
C ILE A 447 24.74 -17.42 2.82
N ILE A 448 25.95 -17.91 3.10
CA ILE A 448 26.69 -18.87 2.26
C ILE A 448 26.92 -20.20 2.99
N SER A 449 27.24 -20.16 4.28
CA SER A 449 27.61 -21.34 5.07
C SER A 449 26.50 -22.39 5.10
N GLY A 450 26.87 -23.65 4.94
CA GLY A 450 25.94 -24.80 4.92
C GLY A 450 25.09 -24.96 3.65
N ARG A 451 25.11 -24.02 2.70
CA ARG A 451 24.35 -24.11 1.44
C ARG A 451 25.06 -24.85 0.31
N GLY A 452 26.39 -24.98 0.38
CA GLY A 452 27.19 -25.60 -0.67
C GLY A 452 27.08 -24.85 -2.01
N ASP A 453 27.01 -25.61 -3.09
CA ASP A 453 26.89 -25.14 -4.47
C ASP A 453 25.65 -24.25 -4.72
N SER A 454 24.56 -24.49 -3.99
CA SER A 454 23.32 -23.70 -4.05
C SER A 454 23.47 -22.26 -3.54
N ALA A 455 24.62 -21.89 -2.97
CA ALA A 455 24.97 -20.51 -2.68
C ALA A 455 25.28 -19.69 -3.94
N LEU A 456 25.67 -20.34 -5.04
CA LEU A 456 26.03 -19.71 -6.31
C LEU A 456 24.81 -19.54 -7.24
N GLN A 457 24.84 -18.55 -8.11
CA GLN A 457 23.95 -18.41 -9.27
C GLN A 457 24.46 -19.19 -10.48
N ALA A 458 25.79 -19.36 -10.62
CA ALA A 458 26.43 -20.13 -11.69
C ALA A 458 25.83 -21.55 -11.83
N THR A 459 25.57 -22.22 -10.70
CA THR A 459 24.92 -23.55 -10.63
C THR A 459 23.52 -23.59 -11.24
N GLY A 460 22.81 -22.46 -11.34
CA GLY A 460 21.54 -22.36 -12.07
C GLY A 460 21.66 -22.58 -13.59
N SER A 461 22.87 -22.72 -14.11
CA SER A 461 23.22 -23.00 -15.50
C SER A 461 24.20 -24.18 -15.66
N LEU A 462 24.44 -24.92 -14.57
CA LEU A 462 25.23 -26.15 -14.56
C LEU A 462 24.32 -27.35 -14.89
N SER A 463 24.76 -28.23 -15.79
CA SER A 463 24.09 -29.50 -16.07
C SER A 463 25.08 -30.64 -15.96
N GLU A 464 24.81 -31.61 -15.08
CA GLU A 464 25.79 -32.62 -14.65
C GLU A 464 27.05 -31.91 -14.09
N LEU A 465 28.16 -31.90 -14.84
CA LEU A 465 29.37 -31.14 -14.55
C LEU A 465 29.79 -30.22 -15.73
N LEU A 466 28.85 -29.94 -16.65
CA LEU A 466 29.05 -29.03 -17.77
C LEU A 466 28.43 -27.66 -17.46
N GLN A 467 29.30 -26.67 -17.27
CA GLN A 467 28.96 -25.28 -17.04
C GLN A 467 28.64 -24.59 -18.37
N ALA A 468 27.39 -24.14 -18.55
CA ALA A 468 27.03 -23.29 -19.68
C ALA A 468 27.77 -21.94 -19.62
N PRO A 469 27.94 -21.22 -20.76
CA PRO A 469 28.68 -19.96 -20.80
C PRO A 469 28.20 -18.93 -19.77
N LEU A 470 29.14 -18.45 -18.96
CA LEU A 470 28.91 -17.42 -17.93
C LEU A 470 29.38 -16.04 -18.43
N PRO A 471 28.80 -14.93 -17.91
CA PRO A 471 29.37 -13.60 -18.08
C PRO A 471 30.79 -13.50 -17.50
N ASN A 472 31.65 -12.64 -18.08
CA ASN A 472 32.99 -12.37 -17.55
C ASN A 472 32.98 -11.58 -16.21
N ASP A 473 31.80 -11.14 -15.77
CA ASP A 473 31.54 -10.48 -14.48
C ASP A 473 30.59 -11.29 -13.59
N GLN A 474 30.54 -12.62 -13.78
CA GLN A 474 29.70 -13.52 -12.99
C GLN A 474 29.95 -13.40 -11.48
N TRP A 475 31.20 -13.24 -11.02
CA TRP A 475 31.50 -13.00 -9.60
C TRP A 475 30.78 -11.77 -9.03
N ILE A 476 30.55 -10.73 -9.85
CA ILE A 476 29.79 -9.54 -9.47
C ILE A 476 28.30 -9.90 -9.31
N ASN A 477 27.78 -10.79 -10.14
CA ASN A 477 26.41 -11.29 -10.04
C ASN A 477 26.23 -12.15 -8.78
N GLU A 478 27.23 -12.94 -8.38
CA GLU A 478 27.23 -13.69 -7.12
C GLU A 478 27.15 -12.76 -5.91
N VAL A 479 28.06 -11.78 -5.79
CA VAL A 479 28.06 -10.78 -4.70
C VAL A 479 26.76 -9.97 -4.68
N THR A 480 26.18 -9.67 -5.85
CA THR A 480 24.87 -9.01 -5.98
C THR A 480 23.73 -9.89 -5.47
N ALA A 481 23.74 -11.19 -5.76
CA ALA A 481 22.72 -12.15 -5.33
C ALA A 481 22.80 -12.43 -3.82
N TRP A 482 24.00 -12.53 -3.24
CA TRP A 482 24.19 -12.64 -1.79
C TRP A 482 23.70 -11.38 -1.08
N SER A 483 23.99 -10.19 -1.62
CA SER A 483 23.52 -8.91 -1.06
C SER A 483 21.98 -8.80 -1.07
N ARG A 484 21.32 -9.21 -2.16
CA ARG A 484 19.85 -9.34 -2.22
C ARG A 484 19.31 -10.30 -1.18
N THR A 485 19.95 -11.46 -1.02
CA THR A 485 19.60 -12.46 -0.01
C THR A 485 19.68 -11.84 1.40
N GLY A 486 20.75 -11.11 1.70
CA GLY A 486 20.89 -10.37 2.96
C GLY A 486 19.76 -9.35 3.20
N THR A 487 19.37 -8.56 2.18
CA THR A 487 18.22 -7.64 2.33
C THR A 487 16.88 -8.34 2.52
N ALA A 488 16.69 -9.53 1.95
CA ALA A 488 15.49 -10.34 2.21
C ALA A 488 15.48 -10.90 3.65
N ILE A 489 16.63 -11.36 4.14
CA ILE A 489 16.82 -11.80 5.53
C ILE A 489 16.57 -10.65 6.52
N LEU A 490 16.94 -9.41 6.19
CA LEU A 490 16.61 -8.22 7.00
C LEU A 490 15.10 -8.05 7.14
N SER A 491 14.37 -7.97 6.04
CA SER A 491 12.91 -7.81 6.05
C SER A 491 12.21 -8.95 6.81
N GLN A 492 12.66 -10.20 6.64
CA GLN A 492 12.12 -11.34 7.37
C GLN A 492 12.44 -11.28 8.87
N ASN A 493 13.67 -10.95 9.30
CA ASN A 493 14.00 -10.87 10.73
C ASN A 493 13.25 -9.74 11.45
N ILE A 494 13.01 -8.62 10.78
CA ILE A 494 12.15 -7.57 11.32
C ILE A 494 10.71 -8.07 11.49
N LEU A 495 10.17 -8.85 10.55
CA LEU A 495 8.83 -9.45 10.64
C LEU A 495 8.73 -10.55 11.71
N ASP A 496 9.74 -11.43 11.79
CA ASP A 496 9.85 -12.54 12.76
C ASP A 496 9.69 -12.06 14.20
N TYR A 497 10.15 -10.85 14.54
CA TYR A 497 9.98 -10.29 15.88
C TYR A 497 8.51 -10.22 16.33
N VAL A 498 7.57 -9.99 15.40
CA VAL A 498 6.11 -9.95 15.69
C VAL A 498 5.43 -11.29 15.44
N SER A 499 5.97 -12.11 14.55
CA SER A 499 5.46 -13.43 14.22
C SER A 499 6.48 -14.55 14.50
N PRO A 500 7.07 -14.65 15.70
CA PRO A 500 8.14 -15.59 15.93
C PRO A 500 7.60 -17.01 15.81
N ALA A 501 8.30 -17.84 15.01
CA ALA A 501 8.00 -19.25 14.94
C ALA A 501 8.16 -19.86 16.36
N PRO A 502 7.10 -20.46 16.93
CA PRO A 502 7.25 -21.30 18.11
C PRO A 502 8.19 -22.43 17.71
N ASP A 503 9.19 -22.69 18.55
CA ASP A 503 10.18 -23.74 18.30
C ASP A 503 10.95 -23.53 16.97
N LYS A 504 11.33 -22.27 16.64
CA LYS A 504 12.16 -21.90 15.46
C LYS A 504 13.39 -22.81 15.32
N PHE A 505 13.92 -23.27 16.45
CA PHE A 505 14.87 -24.38 16.59
C PHE A 505 14.63 -25.10 17.92
N ASN A 506 15.17 -26.32 18.08
CA ASN A 506 15.04 -27.10 19.31
C ASN A 506 15.63 -26.33 20.51
N GLY A 507 14.95 -26.38 21.66
CA GLY A 507 15.38 -25.65 22.86
C GLY A 507 15.22 -24.13 22.80
N SER A 508 14.68 -23.56 21.71
CA SER A 508 14.36 -22.14 21.60
C SER A 508 13.13 -21.74 22.41
N THR A 509 13.15 -20.51 22.93
CA THR A 509 11.99 -19.86 23.55
C THR A 509 11.89 -18.42 23.04
N VAL A 510 10.69 -17.85 22.99
CA VAL A 510 10.54 -16.42 22.70
C VAL A 510 10.81 -15.65 23.99
N GLU A 511 11.86 -14.83 24.01
CA GLU A 511 12.19 -13.98 25.14
C GLU A 511 11.01 -13.05 25.44
N GLN A 512 10.57 -12.97 26.71
CA GLN A 512 9.48 -12.07 27.07
C GLN A 512 9.96 -10.62 26.98
N PRO A 513 9.35 -9.80 26.10
CA PRO A 513 9.82 -8.45 25.87
C PRO A 513 9.50 -7.55 27.07
N ASP A 514 10.42 -6.65 27.38
CA ASP A 514 10.19 -5.58 28.35
C ASP A 514 9.01 -4.66 27.94
N ALA A 515 8.64 -3.72 28.81
CA ALA A 515 7.46 -2.87 28.62
C ALA A 515 7.46 -2.03 27.32
N ILE A 516 8.62 -1.72 26.73
CA ILE A 516 8.74 -1.01 25.44
C ILE A 516 8.92 -1.99 24.29
N SER A 517 9.76 -3.02 24.44
CA SER A 517 9.84 -4.11 23.45
C SER A 517 8.47 -4.75 23.15
N LYS A 518 7.57 -4.80 24.14
CA LYS A 518 6.19 -5.28 23.99
C LYS A 518 5.30 -4.34 23.18
N GLN A 519 5.59 -3.03 23.17
CA GLN A 519 4.88 -2.07 22.32
C GLN A 519 5.22 -2.27 20.83
N MET A 520 6.45 -2.71 20.52
CA MET A 520 6.87 -2.99 19.14
C MET A 520 6.03 -4.09 18.47
N CYS A 521 5.44 -4.99 19.24
CA CYS A 521 4.63 -6.10 18.76
C CYS A 521 3.33 -5.67 18.06
N GLY A 522 2.85 -4.45 18.34
CA GLY A 522 1.72 -3.82 17.65
C GLY A 522 2.16 -2.70 16.69
N LYS A 523 3.45 -2.62 16.35
CA LYS A 523 4.04 -1.59 15.47
C LYS A 523 4.64 -2.18 14.17
N GLN A 524 4.24 -3.37 13.70
CA GLN A 524 4.75 -3.91 12.42
C GLN A 524 3.73 -3.75 11.29
N LEU A 525 4.19 -3.33 10.11
CA LEU A 525 3.40 -3.22 8.90
C LEU A 525 3.75 -4.33 7.90
N THR A 526 2.78 -4.68 7.07
CA THR A 526 2.87 -5.59 5.93
C THR A 526 2.00 -5.06 4.79
N ASP A 527 2.30 -5.42 3.55
CA ASP A 527 1.43 -5.15 2.41
C ASP A 527 0.51 -6.34 2.07
N ASN A 528 0.57 -7.41 2.87
CA ASN A 528 -0.26 -8.60 2.70
C ASN A 528 -1.74 -8.25 2.91
N THR A 529 -2.49 -8.22 1.80
CA THR A 529 -3.90 -7.80 1.80
C THR A 529 -4.89 -8.93 2.09
N SER A 530 -4.41 -10.14 2.38
CA SER A 530 -5.27 -11.34 2.46
C SER A 530 -6.46 -11.14 3.41
N ASN A 531 -7.66 -11.32 2.86
CA ASN A 531 -8.95 -11.16 3.53
C ASN A 531 -9.23 -9.81 4.24
N THR A 532 -8.45 -8.74 4.00
CA THR A 532 -8.64 -7.44 4.68
C THR A 532 -8.60 -6.20 3.78
N VAL A 533 -9.43 -5.22 4.10
CA VAL A 533 -9.54 -3.94 3.41
C VAL A 533 -9.36 -2.80 4.43
N SER A 534 -8.48 -1.87 4.12
CA SER A 534 -8.27 -0.65 4.90
C SER A 534 -8.97 0.56 4.28
N PHE A 535 -9.53 1.41 5.13
CA PHE A 535 -10.31 2.61 4.77
C PHE A 535 -9.71 3.85 5.44
N SER A 536 -9.60 4.95 4.69
CA SER A 536 -9.23 6.25 5.23
C SER A 536 -10.37 6.83 6.05
N VAL A 537 -10.18 6.97 7.35
CA VAL A 537 -11.22 7.48 8.26
C VAL A 537 -11.50 8.96 7.96
N LEU A 538 -10.46 9.73 7.65
CA LEU A 538 -10.61 11.13 7.22
C LEU A 538 -11.42 11.24 5.92
N GLY A 539 -11.15 10.38 4.92
CA GLY A 539 -11.92 10.34 3.68
C GLY A 539 -13.40 10.06 3.93
N GLY A 540 -13.72 9.10 4.80
CA GLY A 540 -15.09 8.82 5.24
C GLY A 540 -15.77 10.02 5.93
N ILE A 541 -15.06 10.68 6.86
CA ILE A 541 -15.56 11.88 7.57
C ILE A 541 -15.87 13.01 6.58
N ILE A 542 -14.97 13.29 5.62
CA ILE A 542 -15.17 14.35 4.63
C ILE A 542 -16.42 14.07 3.78
N ILE A 543 -16.59 12.84 3.29
CA ILE A 543 -17.76 12.45 2.47
C ILE A 543 -19.06 12.62 3.25
N LEU A 544 -19.11 12.20 4.52
CA LEU A 544 -20.29 12.37 5.37
C LEU A 544 -20.57 13.85 5.67
N ALA A 545 -19.54 14.64 6.02
CA ALA A 545 -19.69 16.05 6.35
C ALA A 545 -20.18 16.89 5.15
N VAL A 546 -19.56 16.71 3.97
CA VAL A 546 -19.97 17.40 2.73
C VAL A 546 -21.38 16.99 2.32
N GLY A 547 -21.72 15.71 2.41
CA GLY A 547 -23.04 15.21 2.06
C GLY A 547 -24.17 15.68 2.97
N ILE A 548 -23.93 15.71 4.29
CA ILE A 548 -24.84 16.31 5.28
C ILE A 548 -25.00 17.80 4.99
N PHE A 549 -23.92 18.53 4.72
CA PHE A 549 -23.97 19.95 4.35
C PHE A 549 -24.81 20.19 3.09
N VAL A 550 -24.60 19.42 2.02
CA VAL A 550 -25.41 19.49 0.78
C VAL A 550 -26.89 19.20 1.06
N THR A 551 -27.18 18.23 1.93
CA THR A 551 -28.56 17.89 2.33
C THR A 551 -29.24 19.02 3.10
N LEU A 552 -28.54 19.59 4.10
CA LEU A 552 -29.04 20.75 4.86
C LEU A 552 -29.22 21.98 3.96
N LEU A 553 -28.30 22.21 3.03
CA LEU A 553 -28.40 23.27 2.04
C LEU A 553 -29.62 23.08 1.13
N ALA A 554 -29.90 21.86 0.65
CA ALA A 554 -31.08 21.58 -0.17
C ALA A 554 -32.41 21.91 0.55
N PHE A 555 -32.51 21.63 1.85
CA PHE A 555 -33.68 22.01 2.66
C PHE A 555 -33.74 23.51 3.01
N ALA A 556 -32.60 24.14 3.25
CA ALA A 556 -32.53 25.54 3.66
C ALA A 556 -32.70 26.50 2.48
N LEU A 557 -32.17 26.17 1.32
CA LEU A 557 -32.00 27.10 0.19
C LEU A 557 -33.35 27.68 -0.30
N PRO A 558 -34.42 26.91 -0.57
CA PRO A 558 -35.72 27.49 -0.95
C PRO A 558 -36.34 28.42 0.12
N ARG A 559 -36.11 28.13 1.41
CA ARG A 559 -36.60 28.95 2.53
C ARG A 559 -35.82 30.26 2.65
N ILE A 560 -34.49 30.17 2.61
CA ILE A 560 -33.59 31.34 2.67
C ILE A 560 -33.82 32.25 1.46
N THR A 561 -33.86 31.71 0.24
CA THR A 561 -34.11 32.52 -0.95
C THR A 561 -35.48 33.17 -0.93
N GLY A 562 -36.52 32.46 -0.48
CA GLY A 562 -37.86 33.04 -0.31
C GLY A 562 -37.88 34.19 0.69
N TRP A 563 -37.20 34.03 1.84
CA TRP A 563 -37.06 35.10 2.84
C TRP A 563 -36.26 36.29 2.32
N VAL A 564 -35.13 36.06 1.64
CA VAL A 564 -34.31 37.14 1.04
C VAL A 564 -35.08 37.88 -0.05
N GLN A 565 -35.72 37.17 -0.97
CA GLN A 565 -36.53 37.76 -2.04
C GLN A 565 -37.68 38.59 -1.48
N LYS A 566 -38.40 38.08 -0.46
CA LYS A 566 -39.50 38.82 0.20
C LYS A 566 -39.02 40.04 1.00
N LYS A 567 -37.90 39.94 1.72
CA LYS A 567 -37.44 40.99 2.65
C LYS A 567 -36.58 42.08 2.00
N TRP A 568 -35.73 41.72 1.03
CA TRP A 568 -34.73 42.63 0.46
C TRP A 568 -35.00 43.02 -1.00
N PHE A 569 -35.78 42.24 -1.75
CA PHE A 569 -36.03 42.47 -3.18
C PHE A 569 -37.48 42.20 -3.62
N PRO A 570 -38.50 42.72 -2.90
CA PRO A 570 -39.91 42.38 -3.13
C PRO A 570 -40.33 42.61 -4.59
N ASP A 571 -40.01 43.77 -5.17
CA ASP A 571 -40.51 44.16 -6.50
C ASP A 571 -39.84 43.43 -7.68
N ARG A 572 -38.64 42.88 -7.48
CA ARG A 572 -37.86 42.24 -8.56
C ARG A 572 -37.93 40.72 -8.57
N PHE A 573 -38.04 40.08 -7.40
CA PHE A 573 -37.88 38.63 -7.30
C PHE A 573 -39.02 37.89 -6.59
N ALA A 574 -40.01 38.58 -6.01
CA ALA A 574 -41.14 37.89 -5.37
C ALA A 574 -41.86 36.91 -6.32
N TYR A 575 -42.00 37.25 -7.60
CA TYR A 575 -42.55 36.34 -8.62
C TYR A 575 -41.83 34.98 -8.66
N LYS A 576 -40.50 34.94 -8.51
CA LYS A 576 -39.73 33.69 -8.60
C LYS A 576 -39.92 32.79 -7.38
N HIS A 577 -40.14 33.38 -6.20
CA HIS A 577 -40.56 32.66 -5.01
C HIS A 577 -41.97 32.08 -5.19
N TYR A 578 -42.90 32.89 -5.69
CA TYR A 578 -44.28 32.45 -5.95
C TYR A 578 -44.33 31.36 -7.02
N ALA A 579 -43.61 31.49 -8.14
CA ALA A 579 -43.54 30.45 -9.17
C ALA A 579 -43.11 29.10 -8.59
N TRP A 580 -42.01 29.06 -7.82
CA TRP A 580 -41.54 27.81 -7.19
C TRP A 580 -42.58 27.16 -6.26
N LYS A 581 -43.39 27.96 -5.55
CA LYS A 581 -44.45 27.43 -4.68
C LYS A 581 -45.71 27.03 -5.45
N MET A 582 -46.19 27.88 -6.37
CA MET A 582 -47.43 27.64 -7.10
C MET A 582 -47.30 26.52 -8.14
N GLU A 583 -46.09 26.24 -8.63
CA GLU A 583 -45.81 25.14 -9.55
C GLU A 583 -45.45 23.82 -8.83
N ASP A 584 -45.39 23.81 -7.49
CA ASP A 584 -45.36 22.56 -6.70
C ASP A 584 -46.67 21.78 -6.89
N VAL A 585 -46.56 20.45 -6.95
CA VAL A 585 -47.66 19.54 -7.29
C VAL A 585 -48.92 19.75 -6.45
N LEU A 586 -48.78 20.10 -5.16
CA LEU A 586 -49.93 20.34 -4.29
C LEU A 586 -50.64 21.66 -4.61
N HIS A 587 -49.89 22.68 -5.04
CA HIS A 587 -50.47 23.96 -5.48
C HIS A 587 -51.08 23.86 -6.87
N VAL A 588 -50.47 23.10 -7.78
CA VAL A 588 -51.08 22.79 -9.09
C VAL A 588 -52.39 22.01 -8.90
N GLN A 589 -52.43 21.05 -7.97
CA GLN A 589 -53.65 20.33 -7.62
C GLN A 589 -54.71 21.24 -6.98
N MET A 590 -54.32 22.11 -6.05
CA MET A 590 -55.20 23.14 -5.47
C MET A 590 -55.81 24.04 -6.56
N GLN A 591 -54.98 24.61 -7.44
CA GLN A 591 -55.41 25.47 -8.54
C GLN A 591 -56.37 24.74 -9.49
N MET A 592 -56.13 23.44 -9.75
CA MET A 592 -57.04 22.61 -10.54
C MET A 592 -58.40 22.47 -9.87
N TYR A 593 -58.46 22.14 -8.57
CA TYR A 593 -59.74 22.03 -7.86
C TYR A 593 -60.48 23.38 -7.76
N GLN A 594 -59.76 24.47 -7.44
CA GLN A 594 -60.31 25.83 -7.44
C GLN A 594 -60.89 26.23 -8.81
N GLY A 595 -60.15 25.97 -9.89
CA GLY A 595 -60.61 26.23 -11.26
C GLY A 595 -61.84 25.40 -11.69
N LEU A 596 -62.08 24.28 -11.02
CA LEU A 596 -63.27 23.43 -11.18
C LEU A 596 -64.39 23.77 -10.17
N GLY A 597 -64.20 24.75 -9.28
CA GLY A 597 -65.16 25.10 -8.23
C GLY A 597 -65.32 24.05 -7.14
N MET A 598 -64.29 23.22 -6.91
CA MET A 598 -64.27 22.15 -5.91
C MET A 598 -63.34 22.49 -4.72
N GLY A 599 -63.70 22.01 -3.52
CA GLY A 599 -62.92 22.26 -2.30
C GLY A 599 -62.96 23.71 -1.84
N GLY A 600 -64.16 24.30 -1.83
CA GLY A 600 -64.51 25.49 -1.04
C GLY A 600 -63.44 26.57 -0.87
N GLU A 601 -63.17 26.95 0.38
CA GLU A 601 -62.19 27.99 0.71
C GLU A 601 -60.86 27.36 1.15
N TRP A 602 -59.88 27.45 0.25
CA TRP A 602 -58.50 27.08 0.54
C TRP A 602 -57.79 28.19 1.32
N VAL A 603 -57.16 27.81 2.43
CA VAL A 603 -56.32 28.66 3.26
C VAL A 603 -54.86 28.23 3.16
N ASP A 604 -53.96 29.10 3.61
CA ASP A 604 -52.51 28.91 3.54
C ASP A 604 -51.96 28.66 2.12
N GLY A 605 -52.60 29.23 1.08
CA GLY A 605 -52.23 29.08 -0.34
C GLY A 605 -50.86 29.66 -0.77
N LEU A 606 -50.00 29.97 0.20
CA LEU A 606 -48.60 30.33 0.04
C LEU A 606 -47.67 29.56 1.00
N GLU A 607 -48.17 28.58 1.77
CA GLU A 607 -47.33 27.64 2.51
C GLU A 607 -46.85 26.49 1.60
N THR A 608 -46.26 25.43 2.15
CA THR A 608 -45.86 24.27 1.32
C THR A 608 -46.97 23.25 1.10
N VAL A 609 -48.00 23.25 1.96
CA VAL A 609 -49.15 22.34 1.88
C VAL A 609 -50.41 23.18 2.04
N PRO A 610 -51.19 23.43 0.96
CA PRO A 610 -52.46 24.14 1.05
C PRO A 610 -53.51 23.24 1.72
N LYS A 611 -54.48 23.85 2.43
CA LYS A 611 -55.53 23.12 3.16
C LYS A 611 -56.88 23.81 3.03
N THR A 612 -57.97 23.07 3.20
CA THR A 612 -59.34 23.61 3.28
C THR A 612 -59.66 24.05 4.73
N GLN A 613 -60.62 24.97 4.91
CA GLN A 613 -61.06 25.36 6.26
C GLN A 613 -61.88 24.28 6.98
N GLY A 614 -62.51 23.36 6.24
CA GLY A 614 -63.36 22.30 6.79
C GLY A 614 -63.23 20.95 6.06
N PRO A 615 -64.03 19.94 6.46
CA PRO A 615 -64.06 18.60 5.88
C PRO A 615 -64.80 18.61 4.52
N GLU A 616 -64.23 19.31 3.55
CA GLU A 616 -64.79 19.48 2.23
C GLU A 616 -64.53 18.23 1.36
N VAL A 617 -65.53 17.84 0.58
CA VAL A 617 -65.51 16.59 -0.21
C VAL A 617 -65.14 16.91 -1.66
N PHE A 618 -64.11 16.23 -2.17
CA PHE A 618 -63.65 16.33 -3.55
C PHE A 618 -64.28 15.25 -4.44
N GLY A 619 -64.52 15.57 -5.71
CA GLY A 619 -65.00 14.60 -6.69
C GLY A 619 -63.95 13.50 -6.96
N GLY A 620 -64.39 12.23 -6.94
CA GLY A 620 -63.56 11.08 -7.29
C GLY A 620 -63.61 10.74 -8.79
N TRP A 621 -62.70 9.88 -9.24
CA TRP A 621 -62.56 9.45 -10.65
C TRP A 621 -63.63 8.45 -11.13
N ALA A 622 -64.81 8.40 -10.51
CA ALA A 622 -65.87 7.47 -10.86
C ALA A 622 -66.63 7.95 -12.10
N GLY A 623 -66.74 7.10 -13.14
CA GLY A 623 -67.49 7.40 -14.37
C GLY A 623 -66.74 8.28 -15.38
N VAL A 624 -65.41 8.35 -15.29
CA VAL A 624 -64.57 9.17 -16.17
C VAL A 624 -64.42 8.52 -17.55
N ASP A 625 -64.69 9.28 -18.61
CA ASP A 625 -64.47 8.85 -20.01
C ASP A 625 -62.98 8.63 -20.28
N ALA A 626 -62.62 7.46 -20.80
CA ALA A 626 -61.24 7.12 -21.16
C ALA A 626 -60.71 7.93 -22.36
N ALA A 627 -61.60 8.45 -23.22
CA ALA A 627 -61.21 9.34 -24.32
C ALA A 627 -61.01 10.80 -23.86
N HIS A 628 -61.76 11.24 -22.84
CA HIS A 628 -61.72 12.61 -22.30
C HIS A 628 -61.67 12.61 -20.77
N PRO A 629 -60.56 12.16 -20.16
CA PRO A 629 -60.47 12.01 -18.71
C PRO A 629 -60.51 13.37 -18.01
N SER A 630 -61.66 13.71 -17.44
CA SER A 630 -61.89 14.97 -16.73
C SER A 630 -62.71 14.76 -15.46
N LEU A 631 -62.42 15.56 -14.43
CA LEU A 631 -63.18 15.59 -13.17
C LEU A 631 -64.48 16.41 -13.27
N PHE A 632 -64.83 16.91 -14.46
CA PHE A 632 -66.13 17.53 -14.72
C PHE A 632 -67.23 16.47 -14.75
N LEU A 633 -67.73 16.08 -13.57
CA LEU A 633 -69.02 15.42 -13.46
C LEU A 633 -70.08 16.30 -14.10
N ARG A 634 -70.72 15.78 -15.14
CA ARG A 634 -71.77 16.45 -15.95
C ARG A 634 -73.09 16.57 -15.17
N HIS A 635 -73.06 17.22 -14.01
CA HIS A 635 -74.26 17.62 -13.27
C HIS A 635 -74.86 18.85 -13.94
N GLY A 636 -76.07 18.69 -14.50
CA GLY A 636 -76.69 19.65 -15.41
C GLY A 636 -76.90 21.03 -14.79
N ARG A 637 -76.01 21.97 -15.15
CA ARG A 637 -76.32 23.41 -15.19
C ARG A 637 -75.97 23.93 -16.58
N GLU A 638 -76.95 24.53 -17.21
CA GLU A 638 -76.81 25.15 -18.54
C GLU A 638 -75.78 26.29 -18.47
N LEU A 639 -74.92 26.35 -19.49
CA LEU A 639 -74.02 27.46 -19.70
C LEU A 639 -74.86 28.71 -20.06
N ARG A 640 -74.87 29.72 -19.20
CA ARG A 640 -75.36 31.05 -19.59
C ARG A 640 -74.31 31.70 -20.49
N GLU A 641 -74.70 32.03 -21.73
CA GLU A 641 -73.85 32.81 -22.63
C GLU A 641 -73.56 34.20 -22.03
N CYS A 642 -72.35 34.72 -22.26
CA CYS A 642 -71.94 36.01 -21.75
C CYS A 642 -72.38 37.15 -22.70
N GLU A 643 -73.55 37.71 -22.42
CA GLU A 643 -74.25 38.67 -23.29
C GLU A 643 -73.62 40.09 -23.36
N ARG A 644 -72.32 40.24 -23.01
CA ARG A 644 -71.62 41.54 -22.96
C ARG A 644 -70.46 41.68 -23.97
N CYS A 645 -70.30 40.73 -24.91
CA CYS A 645 -69.23 40.77 -25.92
C CYS A 645 -69.60 41.47 -27.25
N ARG A 646 -70.81 42.02 -27.39
CA ARG A 646 -71.22 42.82 -28.56
C ARG A 646 -71.19 44.33 -28.25
N GLN A 647 -70.02 44.96 -28.40
CA GLN A 647 -69.86 46.36 -28.82
C GLN A 647 -68.37 46.72 -28.99
N ARG A 648 -67.96 47.02 -30.23
CA ARG A 648 -66.81 47.88 -30.55
C ARG A 648 -67.25 48.81 -31.69
N PRO A 649 -66.93 50.11 -31.64
CA PRO A 649 -67.09 51.02 -32.78
C PRO A 649 -65.84 50.97 -33.69
N ASP A 650 -66.04 51.20 -34.99
CA ASP A 650 -64.99 51.41 -35.97
C ASP A 650 -64.23 52.74 -35.76
N PRO A 651 -62.96 52.83 -36.18
CA PRO A 651 -62.33 54.10 -36.53
C PRO A 651 -61.94 54.16 -38.01
N ALA A 652 -62.37 55.23 -38.68
CA ALA A 652 -61.86 55.62 -40.00
C ALA A 652 -60.49 56.34 -39.90
N GLN A 653 -59.81 56.39 -41.05
CA GLN A 653 -58.51 56.98 -41.42
C GLN A 653 -58.35 58.52 -41.19
N PRO A 654 -57.24 59.20 -41.62
CA PRO A 654 -55.84 58.80 -41.91
C PRO A 654 -54.74 59.79 -41.37
N ILE A 655 -53.44 59.40 -41.34
CA ILE A 655 -52.30 60.32 -41.62
C ILE A 655 -51.12 59.61 -42.37
N VAL A 656 -50.90 60.01 -43.63
CA VAL A 656 -49.66 60.17 -44.46
C VAL A 656 -48.36 59.34 -44.20
N GLY A 657 -47.79 58.73 -45.27
CA GLY A 657 -46.33 58.96 -45.55
C GLY A 657 -45.30 57.86 -45.94
N VAL A 658 -45.53 56.96 -46.93
CA VAL A 658 -44.64 56.65 -48.12
C VAL A 658 -43.11 56.29 -47.93
N PRO A 659 -42.42 55.43 -48.74
CA PRO A 659 -42.82 54.40 -49.74
C PRO A 659 -42.14 53.00 -49.64
N GLY A 660 -42.75 51.99 -50.30
CA GLY A 660 -42.09 51.29 -51.43
C GLY A 660 -41.27 49.99 -51.22
N GLY A 661 -41.82 48.85 -51.66
CA GLY A 661 -41.07 47.58 -51.83
C GLY A 661 -41.86 46.45 -52.52
N HIS A 662 -41.50 46.13 -53.77
CA HIS A 662 -42.16 45.16 -54.68
C HIS A 662 -41.05 44.57 -55.58
N VAL A 663 -41.06 43.35 -56.12
CA VAL A 663 -41.99 42.18 -56.24
C VAL A 663 -41.09 40.89 -56.35
N PRO A 664 -41.53 39.65 -56.66
CA PRO A 664 -42.86 38.97 -56.72
C PRO A 664 -42.89 37.60 -55.99
N GLY A 665 -43.97 36.82 -56.12
CA GLY A 665 -44.09 35.44 -55.61
C GLY A 665 -43.71 34.33 -56.62
N GLY A 666 -43.87 33.08 -56.22
CA GLY A 666 -43.73 31.87 -57.06
C GLY A 666 -44.71 30.77 -56.65
N ASN A 667 -45.32 30.11 -57.62
CA ASN A 667 -46.37 29.10 -57.45
C ASN A 667 -45.85 27.66 -57.63
N ALA A 668 -46.39 26.74 -56.80
CA ALA A 668 -46.61 25.31 -57.12
C ALA A 668 -45.34 24.42 -57.34
N PRO A 669 -45.47 23.06 -57.36
CA PRO A 669 -46.67 22.23 -57.24
C PRO A 669 -46.66 21.19 -56.09
N GLY A 670 -47.80 20.53 -55.89
CA GLY A 670 -47.95 19.40 -54.97
C GLY A 670 -47.52 18.05 -55.59
N GLY A 671 -47.42 17.03 -54.73
CA GLY A 671 -47.15 15.65 -55.12
C GLY A 671 -47.95 14.67 -54.24
N ASN A 672 -48.51 13.63 -54.87
CA ASN A 672 -49.41 12.67 -54.23
C ASN A 672 -48.70 11.66 -53.32
N ALA A 673 -49.47 11.08 -52.39
CA ALA A 673 -49.08 9.91 -51.61
C ALA A 673 -48.98 8.63 -52.47
N PRO A 674 -48.36 7.58 -51.91
CA PRO A 674 -49.09 6.33 -51.75
C PRO A 674 -49.00 5.76 -50.33
N GLY A 675 -50.02 5.01 -49.91
CA GLY A 675 -50.10 4.36 -48.60
C GLY A 675 -49.45 2.99 -48.54
N GLY A 676 -49.37 2.43 -47.32
CA GLY A 676 -48.96 1.05 -47.05
C GLY A 676 -49.72 0.49 -45.85
N ASN A 677 -50.22 -0.75 -45.98
CA ASN A 677 -51.03 -1.42 -44.96
C ASN A 677 -50.17 -2.08 -43.86
N ALA A 678 -50.84 -2.46 -42.77
CA ALA A 678 -50.26 -2.91 -41.51
C ALA A 678 -49.62 -4.32 -41.55
N ALA A 679 -48.72 -4.55 -40.58
CA ALA A 679 -48.47 -5.86 -39.97
C ALA A 679 -48.08 -5.67 -38.49
N GLY A 680 -48.57 -6.53 -37.60
CA GLY A 680 -48.20 -6.54 -36.18
C GLY A 680 -46.90 -7.32 -35.92
N GLY A 681 -46.28 -7.11 -34.76
CA GLY A 681 -45.06 -7.82 -34.35
C GLY A 681 -44.81 -7.69 -32.85
N ASN A 682 -44.44 -8.80 -32.20
CA ASN A 682 -44.27 -8.92 -30.75
C ASN A 682 -43.03 -8.19 -30.23
N ALA A 683 -43.03 -7.93 -28.91
CA ALA A 683 -41.86 -7.45 -28.19
C ALA A 683 -40.68 -8.44 -28.28
N ALA A 684 -39.49 -7.93 -28.58
CA ALA A 684 -38.23 -8.63 -28.39
C ALA A 684 -37.50 -8.02 -27.18
N GLY A 685 -36.99 -8.86 -26.28
CA GLY A 685 -36.20 -8.41 -25.12
C GLY A 685 -34.84 -7.85 -25.56
N GLY A 686 -34.47 -6.69 -25.03
CA GLY A 686 -33.16 -6.08 -25.26
C GLY A 686 -32.11 -6.60 -24.28
N ASN A 687 -30.99 -7.10 -24.80
CA ASN A 687 -29.86 -7.58 -24.01
C ASN A 687 -29.27 -6.52 -23.08
N VAL A 688 -28.82 -6.96 -21.89
CA VAL A 688 -27.88 -6.22 -21.06
C VAL A 688 -26.49 -6.33 -21.68
N GLN A 689 -25.80 -5.21 -21.86
CA GLN A 689 -24.43 -5.19 -22.38
C GLN A 689 -23.45 -5.44 -21.22
N GLY A 690 -22.66 -6.53 -21.32
CA GLY A 690 -21.77 -6.98 -20.25
C GLY A 690 -20.54 -6.09 -20.06
N GLY A 691 -20.13 -5.91 -18.80
CA GLY A 691 -18.81 -5.39 -18.44
C GLY A 691 -17.81 -6.53 -18.26
N ASN A 692 -16.60 -6.38 -18.80
CA ASN A 692 -15.55 -7.41 -18.76
C ASN A 692 -15.09 -7.69 -17.32
N MET A 693 -15.16 -8.96 -16.91
CA MET A 693 -14.22 -9.53 -15.92
C MET A 693 -13.25 -10.44 -16.66
N LEU A 694 -11.95 -10.24 -16.48
CA LEU A 694 -10.92 -11.11 -17.04
C LEU A 694 -10.79 -12.37 -16.17
N GLY A 695 -11.38 -13.47 -16.64
CA GLY A 695 -11.16 -14.81 -16.10
C GLY A 695 -9.84 -15.40 -16.60
N GLY A 696 -9.19 -16.20 -15.76
CA GLY A 696 -7.88 -16.78 -16.07
C GLY A 696 -7.88 -17.82 -17.20
N GLN A 697 -6.73 -17.99 -17.84
CA GLN A 697 -6.50 -19.05 -18.82
C GLN A 697 -6.02 -20.33 -18.12
N VAL A 698 -6.75 -21.42 -18.33
CA VAL A 698 -6.29 -22.79 -18.10
C VAL A 698 -6.11 -23.43 -19.48
N PRO A 699 -4.89 -23.84 -19.89
CA PRO A 699 -4.70 -24.54 -21.17
C PRO A 699 -5.25 -25.97 -21.11
N GLY A 700 -6.18 -26.30 -21.99
CA GLY A 700 -6.65 -27.67 -22.19
C GLY A 700 -5.67 -28.48 -23.05
N GLY A 701 -5.15 -29.59 -22.53
CA GLY A 701 -4.35 -30.56 -23.27
C GLY A 701 -5.15 -31.82 -23.62
N ASN A 702 -4.92 -32.37 -24.82
CA ASN A 702 -5.59 -33.57 -25.32
C ASN A 702 -5.22 -34.83 -24.53
N ALA A 703 -6.17 -35.76 -24.38
CA ALA A 703 -5.88 -37.16 -24.06
C ALA A 703 -5.78 -37.99 -25.36
N PRO A 704 -4.85 -38.95 -25.43
CA PRO A 704 -5.33 -40.33 -25.47
C PRO A 704 -4.54 -41.33 -24.60
N ALA A 705 -5.26 -42.39 -24.22
CA ALA A 705 -4.91 -43.66 -23.57
C ALA A 705 -3.43 -44.13 -23.45
N ILE A 706 -3.10 -44.79 -22.33
CA ILE A 706 -2.79 -46.25 -22.26
C ILE A 706 -2.56 -46.75 -20.80
N HIS A 707 -2.94 -48.02 -20.57
CA HIS A 707 -2.80 -48.94 -19.42
C HIS A 707 -1.91 -48.63 -18.18
N ALA A 708 -2.47 -48.97 -17.00
CA ALA A 708 -1.77 -49.56 -15.85
C ALA A 708 -2.72 -50.58 -15.12
N PRO A 709 -2.22 -51.57 -14.34
CA PRO A 709 -2.92 -52.84 -14.14
C PRO A 709 -3.74 -53.03 -12.84
N VAL A 710 -4.42 -54.18 -12.79
CA VAL A 710 -5.29 -54.72 -11.73
C VAL A 710 -4.50 -55.39 -10.58
N ALA A 711 -4.92 -55.19 -9.33
CA ALA A 711 -5.07 -56.18 -8.23
C ALA A 711 -5.08 -55.48 -6.85
N ASP A 712 -5.67 -56.00 -5.76
CA ASP A 712 -6.85 -56.85 -5.50
C ASP A 712 -7.12 -56.80 -3.96
N GLY A 713 -8.36 -56.95 -3.50
CA GLY A 713 -8.77 -57.36 -2.14
C GLY A 713 -8.28 -56.59 -0.87
N ARG A 714 -9.03 -56.46 0.23
CA ARG A 714 -10.28 -57.11 0.69
C ARG A 714 -11.01 -56.26 1.76
N ARG A 715 -12.34 -56.36 1.73
CA ARG A 715 -13.32 -56.32 2.85
C ARG A 715 -12.84 -55.85 4.24
N GLY A 716 -13.22 -54.62 4.60
CA GLY A 716 -14.39 -54.34 5.45
C GLY A 716 -14.44 -54.81 6.91
N ASN A 717 -14.85 -53.90 7.80
CA ASN A 717 -16.01 -54.16 8.67
C ASN A 717 -16.68 -52.86 9.14
N GLN A 718 -17.98 -52.95 9.43
CA GLN A 718 -18.81 -51.88 9.96
C GLN A 718 -18.72 -51.81 11.49
N GLN A 719 -18.97 -50.64 12.09
CA GLN A 719 -20.15 -50.46 12.93
C GLN A 719 -20.39 -48.98 13.27
N ALA A 720 -21.66 -48.59 13.26
CA ALA A 720 -22.16 -47.31 13.74
C ALA A 720 -23.10 -47.57 14.91
N ALA A 721 -23.27 -46.58 15.79
CA ALA A 721 -24.43 -46.44 16.65
C ALA A 721 -24.61 -44.95 17.00
N ASP A 722 -25.85 -44.50 16.96
CA ASP A 722 -26.32 -43.16 17.33
C ASP A 722 -26.34 -43.02 18.89
N GLU A 723 -26.87 -41.99 19.59
CA GLU A 723 -28.02 -41.12 19.30
C GLU A 723 -28.13 -39.93 20.29
N ALA A 724 -28.98 -38.95 19.93
CA ALA A 724 -29.81 -38.06 20.77
C ALA A 724 -29.23 -37.21 21.94
N VAL A 725 -29.12 -35.90 21.66
CA VAL A 725 -29.92 -34.78 22.24
C VAL A 725 -30.46 -34.90 23.70
N GLY A 726 -30.16 -33.88 24.50
CA GLY A 726 -30.98 -33.42 25.64
C GLY A 726 -30.88 -31.90 25.81
N ILE A 727 -32.02 -31.21 25.99
CA ILE A 727 -32.11 -29.78 26.30
C ILE A 727 -32.79 -29.65 27.66
N GLU A 728 -32.24 -28.85 28.56
CA GLU A 728 -32.97 -28.28 29.70
C GLU A 728 -32.43 -26.90 30.05
N SER A 729 -33.25 -26.09 30.71
CA SER A 729 -33.09 -24.64 30.89
C SER A 729 -33.45 -24.23 32.31
N GLU A 730 -32.76 -23.25 32.92
CA GLU A 730 -33.36 -22.20 33.78
C GLU A 730 -32.32 -21.16 34.26
N GLU A 731 -32.77 -20.21 35.08
CA GLU A 731 -32.35 -18.80 35.13
C GLU A 731 -31.37 -18.37 36.26
N ASP A 732 -30.95 -17.10 36.17
CA ASP A 732 -30.53 -16.16 37.22
C ASP A 732 -29.25 -16.35 38.08
N SER A 733 -28.37 -15.34 37.99
CA SER A 733 -28.01 -14.49 39.16
C SER A 733 -27.14 -13.27 38.79
N ASP A 734 -27.73 -12.08 38.88
CA ASP A 734 -27.02 -10.79 38.90
C ASP A 734 -26.44 -10.53 40.31
N ASP A 735 -25.13 -10.69 40.55
CA ASP A 735 -24.50 -10.10 41.76
C ASP A 735 -22.95 -9.92 41.74
N ALA A 736 -22.35 -9.66 40.56
CA ALA A 736 -20.88 -9.60 40.40
C ALA A 736 -20.28 -8.24 40.00
N ASN A 737 -21.02 -7.13 40.11
CA ASN A 737 -20.66 -5.87 39.44
C ASN A 737 -20.48 -4.63 40.35
N LYS A 738 -20.05 -4.81 41.62
CA LYS A 738 -19.95 -3.71 42.60
C LYS A 738 -18.67 -3.64 43.44
N ALA A 739 -17.62 -4.39 43.09
CA ALA A 739 -16.39 -4.50 43.90
C ALA A 739 -15.09 -4.04 43.21
N ILE A 740 -15.12 -3.53 41.96
CA ILE A 740 -13.91 -3.10 41.22
C ILE A 740 -14.03 -1.63 40.78
N ARG A 741 -14.06 -0.70 41.76
CA ARG A 741 -14.00 0.74 41.45
C ARG A 741 -13.43 1.67 42.54
N THR A 742 -12.58 1.16 43.44
CA THR A 742 -11.99 1.99 44.51
C THR A 742 -10.58 1.56 44.92
N ASP A 743 -9.60 1.56 44.01
CA ASP A 743 -8.17 1.34 44.37
C ASP A 743 -7.17 2.24 43.63
N TYR A 744 -7.66 3.30 42.97
CA TYR A 744 -6.85 4.10 42.04
C TYR A 744 -6.07 5.29 42.68
N TYR A 745 -5.84 5.28 43.99
CA TYR A 745 -5.23 6.43 44.70
C TYR A 745 -4.14 6.13 45.75
N HIS A 746 -3.79 4.87 46.03
CA HIS A 746 -2.78 4.52 47.04
C HIS A 746 -1.62 3.65 46.52
N GLN A 747 -0.87 4.13 45.53
CA GLN A 747 0.43 3.52 45.17
C GLN A 747 1.50 4.50 44.64
N ARG A 748 1.40 5.79 44.97
CA ARG A 748 2.34 6.84 44.49
C ARG A 748 3.40 7.28 45.52
N MET A 749 3.67 6.49 46.57
CA MET A 749 4.64 6.82 47.64
C MET A 749 5.42 5.60 48.20
N SER A 750 5.87 4.66 47.37
CA SER A 750 6.72 3.53 47.85
C SER A 750 7.71 2.99 46.81
N ALA A 751 8.36 3.88 46.05
CA ALA A 751 9.37 3.50 45.05
C ALA A 751 10.65 4.36 45.17
N ASN A 752 11.12 4.58 46.39
CA ASN A 752 12.33 5.37 46.65
C ASN A 752 13.22 4.73 47.73
N SER A 753 13.39 3.40 47.67
CA SER A 753 14.21 2.62 48.63
C SER A 753 14.57 1.20 48.16
N THR A 754 15.17 1.04 46.98
CA THR A 754 15.76 -0.25 46.54
C THR A 754 16.94 -0.03 45.59
N LEU A 755 18.00 0.60 46.10
CA LEU A 755 19.25 0.83 45.37
C LEU A 755 20.46 0.54 46.29
N GLN A 756 20.58 -0.72 46.72
CA GLN A 756 21.74 -1.25 47.45
C GLN A 756 21.77 -2.79 47.43
N GLY A 757 22.94 -3.37 47.16
CA GLY A 757 23.14 -4.79 46.80
C GLY A 757 23.30 -4.89 45.28
N LEU A 758 24.48 -5.19 44.73
CA LEU A 758 25.37 -6.29 45.10
C LEU A 758 26.81 -5.85 45.44
N ARG A 759 27.47 -6.60 46.34
CA ARG A 759 28.95 -6.58 46.49
C ARG A 759 29.55 -7.73 45.67
N PRO A 760 30.71 -7.54 45.03
CA PRO A 760 31.49 -8.66 44.46
C PRO A 760 32.22 -9.43 45.58
N LEU A 761 32.40 -10.74 45.36
CA LEU A 761 33.26 -11.59 46.20
C LEU A 761 34.74 -11.34 45.88
N SER A 762 35.57 -11.38 46.91
CA SER A 762 36.99 -11.00 46.87
C SER A 762 37.95 -12.15 47.17
N GLY A 763 39.05 -12.22 46.42
CA GLY A 763 40.29 -12.88 46.84
C GLY A 763 41.30 -12.99 45.69
N THR A 764 42.61 -12.74 45.85
CA THR A 764 43.38 -12.26 47.02
C THR A 764 44.76 -11.75 46.57
N SER A 765 45.42 -10.92 47.40
CA SER A 765 46.86 -10.53 47.31
C SER A 765 47.24 -9.54 46.18
N SER A 766 48.11 -8.53 46.36
CA SER A 766 48.91 -8.11 47.53
C SER A 766 49.21 -6.59 47.56
N ALA A 767 49.63 -6.13 48.74
CA ALA A 767 49.87 -4.74 49.17
C ALA A 767 50.77 -3.83 48.30
N ALA A 768 50.52 -2.50 48.33
CA ALA A 768 51.43 -1.53 48.98
C ALA A 768 50.88 -0.08 49.07
N THR A 769 50.95 0.46 50.28
CA THR A 769 50.79 1.84 50.78
C THR A 769 51.47 3.02 50.06
N ARG A 770 50.82 4.21 50.03
CA ARG A 770 51.05 5.44 50.87
C ARG A 770 51.09 6.84 50.17
N PHE A 771 50.45 7.82 50.83
CA PHE A 771 50.67 9.30 50.89
C PHE A 771 50.57 10.19 49.63
N GLY A 772 50.15 11.47 49.83
CA GLY A 772 50.72 12.54 48.98
C GLY A 772 50.08 13.93 48.78
N SER A 773 49.00 14.32 49.47
CA SER A 773 48.60 15.74 49.76
C SER A 773 49.05 16.95 48.89
N SER A 774 48.07 17.82 48.54
CA SER A 774 48.16 19.30 48.44
C SER A 774 48.94 19.89 47.22
N SER A 775 48.80 21.16 46.79
CA SER A 775 48.11 22.37 47.27
C SER A 775 47.87 23.34 46.07
N SER A 776 46.66 23.86 45.82
CA SER A 776 46.17 25.24 46.13
C SER A 776 46.73 26.45 45.33
N GLY A 777 45.79 27.29 44.84
CA GLY A 777 45.98 28.74 44.61
C GLY A 777 46.29 29.18 43.17
N GLU A 778 45.93 30.39 42.71
CA GLU A 778 44.93 31.37 43.20
C GLU A 778 44.79 32.53 42.18
N GLY A 779 43.65 33.23 42.15
CA GLY A 779 43.50 34.57 41.55
C GLY A 779 43.52 34.69 40.00
N SER A 780 42.73 35.49 39.26
CA SER A 780 41.55 36.35 39.45
C SER A 780 41.71 37.59 38.55
N SER A 781 40.73 37.85 37.65
CA SER A 781 40.45 39.16 37.01
C SER A 781 41.51 39.73 36.03
N ARG A 782 41.21 40.65 35.09
CA ARG A 782 40.03 41.52 34.88
C ARG A 782 39.85 41.87 33.38
N ALA A 783 38.76 42.57 33.05
CA ALA A 783 38.20 42.74 31.70
C ALA A 783 38.70 43.95 30.87
N THR A 784 38.08 44.09 29.68
CA THR A 784 37.87 45.29 28.83
C THR A 784 39.00 45.88 27.98
N SER A 785 38.81 45.91 26.66
CA SER A 785 38.40 47.14 25.93
C SER A 785 38.17 46.90 24.41
N VAL A 786 37.42 47.80 23.77
CA VAL A 786 37.14 47.89 22.32
C VAL A 786 37.35 49.35 21.89
N PRO A 787 37.87 49.63 20.68
CA PRO A 787 37.19 50.67 19.87
C PRO A 787 37.15 50.44 18.33
N HIS A 788 36.13 51.09 17.76
CA HIS A 788 35.68 51.29 16.37
C HIS A 788 36.66 51.46 15.17
N GLY A 789 36.12 51.09 13.98
CA GLY A 789 36.19 51.88 12.72
C GLY A 789 36.72 51.12 11.49
N SER A 790 36.28 51.32 10.23
CA SER A 790 35.12 52.07 9.67
C SER A 790 35.00 51.83 8.14
N GLN A 791 33.82 52.11 7.55
CA GLN A 791 33.52 52.32 6.10
C GLN A 791 33.37 51.10 5.15
N GLY A 792 32.28 51.11 4.36
CA GLY A 792 32.07 50.34 3.11
C GLY A 792 32.20 51.26 1.88
N PRO A 793 31.43 51.13 0.76
CA PRO A 793 30.37 50.15 0.43
C PRO A 793 30.54 49.48 -0.97
N GLY A 794 29.64 48.54 -1.34
CA GLY A 794 29.63 47.95 -2.70
C GLY A 794 28.58 46.84 -2.93
N GLN A 795 27.36 47.23 -3.28
CA GLN A 795 26.21 46.40 -3.70
C GLN A 795 25.93 46.67 -5.21
N PRO A 796 24.89 46.12 -5.91
CA PRO A 796 24.00 44.95 -5.68
C PRO A 796 23.67 44.11 -6.96
N TYR A 797 22.66 43.20 -6.85
CA TYR A 797 21.88 42.49 -7.91
C TYR A 797 22.55 41.29 -8.62
N HIS A 798 21.87 40.17 -8.89
CA HIS A 798 20.45 39.99 -9.26
C HIS A 798 19.70 38.85 -8.55
N ARG A 799 18.38 38.97 -8.47
CA ARG A 799 17.40 37.92 -8.16
C ARG A 799 16.53 37.70 -9.42
N VAL A 800 16.30 36.44 -9.81
CA VAL A 800 15.19 36.05 -10.69
C VAL A 800 14.62 34.73 -10.19
N SER A 801 13.29 34.69 -10.03
CA SER A 801 12.48 33.49 -9.89
C SER A 801 11.86 33.18 -11.25
N GLU A 802 11.60 31.91 -11.58
CA GLU A 802 10.25 31.40 -11.90
C GLU A 802 10.22 29.94 -12.38
N TYR A 803 9.08 29.30 -12.09
CA TYR A 803 8.48 28.11 -12.72
C TYR A 803 9.35 27.03 -13.38
N HIS A 804 9.28 25.81 -12.80
CA HIS A 804 8.50 24.77 -13.48
C HIS A 804 7.79 23.80 -12.52
#